data_AF-A0A942YUD0-F1
#
_entry.id   AF-A0A942YUD0-F1
#
_cell.length_a   1.000
_cell.length_b   1.000
_cell.length_c   1.000
_cell.angle_alpha   90.00
_cell.angle_beta   90.00
_cell.angle_gamma   90.00
#
_symmetry.space_group_name_H-M   'P 1'
#
loop_
_entity.id
_entity.type
_entity.pdbx_description
1 polymer ?
#
loop_
_entity_poly.entity_id
_entity_poly.type
_entity_poly.pdbx_seq_one_letter_code
_entity_poly.pdbx_strand_id
1 'polypeptide(L)'
;MGKNLKKILATSVTLTTFLTVPAIDSNNSVQASETSASAVTETNPGETVNGLNQLKVNFKEYLVGNESLNTNPSLVSKINSVHNTANTRLGDFLQIEGRAQGLFKGVVLGEDPKNLSNSYLYLYQMALAAKTYKDPSQAGNNFYENKELINKVIDGLDWLYANHFADQEKGYYGNWYEWEIGAPINVTKILLLLEDEIRASKPELIDNYVKSMDLYLRNGKDGDIDLTARQHTGANLADIATNRIIQGALTGDGQRVSKAVANILTVFQTIDPNHIVNGNTDGFYEDGSFIQHHRVAYTGSYGKVLLNRIMQTMNILNGSSYNPEEILVPTVQNWLYQGFSPVIFEGYMMEIVKGRAVSRTGTGYQDVTSIVEAMLDLSNKLNEEDSKRLKSYIKYIAQTSKGGINPNSFTSYNAIITFNNIMADSQIEAKNAIAEENHYAFNLMDKTVHLRDSYAFAFSRSSDRISKYEYMSGENLMPWFQGDGAYYLYLSGRDQTKSFGADYLAAIDPYKLPGTTVPVEERKTIPELYDGKLFYENTNHPLNFYASSVSQNDYVYFPVGTNHYSGGVKLGKYGVSGIQLGDEIGYRDKQAGLLPEDFVVYKNANANKSAFMFDDEIVLLGSGIQDQLGREVISTIDNRMFDKNETSSVAGGTYENQKLENPANGQYDLKWIHFNTNAEGTKVGYYFPELSKIQVSTNTVTESLRKIRTSNPDTKITKNFFTLGMDHGENPQNAKYAYVILPNFDENETEQYASNPGVKILANTEDVHAVEQTKLGIKGFNFFGDKKRTVSNVTSYNPASILVKKDGDTVTVAVSDPTLSLEKMKLEVDLSRPVVVEASKGVKATVSSKKALIHIDSKNSNGKSFEIKFKIKE
;
A
#
# COMPACT_ATOMS: atom_id res chain seq x y z
N MET A 1 11.96 -59.07 -7.78
CA MET A 1 12.89 -59.30 -8.90
C MET A 1 12.27 -58.73 -10.17
N GLY A 2 13.04 -58.00 -10.98
CA GLY A 2 12.74 -57.80 -12.40
C GLY A 2 12.27 -56.40 -12.82
N LYS A 3 13.09 -55.75 -13.66
CA LYS A 3 12.97 -54.42 -14.28
C LYS A 3 12.03 -54.40 -15.50
N ASN A 4 11.51 -53.21 -15.83
CA ASN A 4 11.35 -52.60 -17.17
C ASN A 4 10.61 -53.35 -18.31
N LEU A 5 9.63 -52.70 -18.98
CA LEU A 5 9.78 -51.91 -20.23
C LEU A 5 8.42 -51.63 -20.95
N LYS A 6 8.15 -50.36 -21.28
CA LYS A 6 7.54 -49.74 -22.50
C LYS A 6 6.48 -50.51 -23.34
N LYS A 7 5.23 -50.00 -23.54
CA LYS A 7 4.73 -48.94 -24.50
C LYS A 7 4.07 -49.62 -25.75
N ILE A 8 2.80 -49.37 -26.18
CA ILE A 8 2.36 -48.35 -27.18
C ILE A 8 0.90 -48.64 -27.72
N LEU A 9 0.14 -47.57 -28.07
CA LEU A 9 -1.05 -47.38 -28.99
C LEU A 9 -2.45 -47.97 -28.62
N ALA A 10 -3.62 -47.36 -28.87
CA ALA A 10 -4.05 -46.03 -29.34
C ALA A 10 -5.60 -45.93 -29.43
N THR A 11 -6.12 -44.67 -29.42
CA THR A 11 -7.35 -44.13 -30.08
C THR A 11 -8.73 -44.67 -29.64
N SER A 12 -9.85 -43.96 -29.45
CA SER A 12 -10.35 -42.55 -29.50
C SER A 12 -11.82 -42.62 -28.95
N VAL A 13 -12.48 -41.64 -28.32
CA VAL A 13 -13.26 -40.53 -28.91
C VAL A 13 -14.10 -39.86 -27.78
N THR A 14 -13.99 -38.52 -27.69
CA THR A 14 -14.86 -37.42 -27.16
C THR A 14 -16.01 -37.67 -26.15
N LEU A 15 -16.11 -36.85 -25.10
CA LEU A 15 -17.01 -35.66 -25.02
C LEU A 15 -16.87 -34.88 -23.68
N THR A 16 -16.78 -33.54 -23.79
CA THR A 16 -17.20 -32.49 -22.80
C THR A 16 -16.73 -32.57 -21.34
N THR A 17 -15.77 -31.69 -20.98
CA THR A 17 -15.56 -31.26 -19.58
C THR A 17 -15.18 -29.79 -19.52
N PHE A 18 -15.79 -29.11 -18.55
CA PHE A 18 -15.63 -27.72 -18.15
C PHE A 18 -14.16 -27.29 -18.00
N LEU A 19 -13.85 -26.09 -18.49
CA LEU A 19 -12.61 -25.37 -18.19
C LEU A 19 -12.61 -24.95 -16.72
N THR A 20 -12.02 -25.77 -15.86
CA THR A 20 -11.48 -25.32 -14.58
C THR A 20 -10.05 -24.88 -14.80
N VAL A 21 -9.78 -23.59 -14.64
CA VAL A 21 -8.42 -23.03 -14.51
C VAL A 21 -7.80 -23.66 -13.27
N PRO A 22 -6.69 -24.42 -13.36
CA PRO A 22 -6.02 -24.90 -12.17
C PRO A 22 -5.31 -23.74 -11.50
N ALA A 23 -5.59 -23.54 -10.20
CA ALA A 23 -4.75 -22.77 -9.32
C ALA A 23 -3.33 -23.34 -9.38
N ILE A 24 -2.37 -22.51 -9.80
CA ILE A 24 -0.96 -22.85 -9.78
C ILE A 24 -0.55 -22.89 -8.30
N ASP A 25 -0.33 -24.11 -7.79
CA ASP A 25 0.29 -24.35 -6.49
C ASP A 25 1.71 -23.74 -6.52
N SER A 26 1.91 -22.63 -5.81
CA SER A 26 3.15 -21.85 -5.75
C SER A 26 4.21 -22.45 -4.81
N ASN A 27 4.41 -23.77 -4.84
CA ASN A 27 5.40 -24.46 -4.00
C ASN A 27 6.79 -24.57 -4.65
N ASN A 28 7.32 -23.48 -5.20
CA ASN A 28 8.75 -23.37 -5.50
C ASN A 28 9.45 -22.55 -4.41
N SER A 29 9.55 -23.12 -3.21
CA SER A 29 10.37 -22.57 -2.13
C SER A 29 11.85 -22.88 -2.42
N VAL A 30 12.59 -21.91 -2.95
CA VAL A 30 14.06 -21.96 -2.97
C VAL A 30 14.55 -21.58 -1.57
N GLN A 31 15.04 -22.55 -0.80
CA GLN A 31 15.72 -22.26 0.47
C GLN A 31 17.06 -21.58 0.21
N ALA A 32 17.15 -20.29 0.54
CA ALA A 32 18.41 -19.56 0.59
C ALA A 32 18.95 -19.57 2.02
N SER A 33 19.74 -20.60 2.34
CA SER A 33 20.75 -20.50 3.40
C SER A 33 21.94 -19.71 2.86
N GLU A 34 22.69 -19.00 3.71
CA GLU A 34 23.98 -18.36 3.35
C GLU A 34 24.97 -19.34 2.66
N THR A 35 24.75 -20.65 2.78
CA THR A 35 25.57 -21.70 2.20
C THR A 35 25.24 -22.10 0.75
N SER A 36 24.23 -21.51 0.10
CA SER A 36 23.84 -21.90 -1.28
C SER A 36 24.67 -21.22 -2.40
N ALA A 37 25.66 -20.40 -2.07
CA ALA A 37 26.40 -19.57 -3.05
C ALA A 37 27.54 -20.30 -3.80
N SER A 38 27.64 -21.63 -3.73
CA SER A 38 28.77 -22.38 -4.30
C SER A 38 28.35 -23.25 -5.49
N ALA A 39 27.88 -22.62 -6.55
CA ALA A 39 27.86 -23.22 -7.88
C ALA A 39 28.00 -22.14 -8.96
N VAL A 40 29.10 -21.38 -8.92
CA VAL A 40 29.53 -20.56 -10.06
C VAL A 40 30.25 -21.50 -11.03
N THR A 41 29.58 -21.90 -12.10
CA THR A 41 30.24 -22.48 -13.28
C THR A 41 31.20 -21.44 -13.83
N GLU A 42 32.48 -21.82 -14.03
CA GLU A 42 33.50 -20.97 -14.67
C GLU A 42 32.98 -20.42 -16.00
N THR A 43 32.54 -19.16 -16.00
CA THR A 43 32.16 -18.45 -17.22
C THR A 43 33.41 -17.95 -17.93
N ASN A 44 33.43 -18.07 -19.25
CA ASN A 44 34.54 -17.59 -20.07
C ASN A 44 34.75 -16.07 -19.83
N PRO A 45 35.99 -15.58 -19.62
CA PRO A 45 36.25 -14.15 -19.42
C PRO A 45 35.65 -13.25 -20.51
N GLY A 46 35.62 -13.71 -21.77
CA GLY A 46 35.01 -12.97 -22.88
C GLY A 46 33.48 -12.85 -22.80
N GLU A 47 32.79 -13.89 -22.32
CA GLU A 47 31.33 -13.85 -22.09
C GLU A 47 30.98 -12.94 -20.92
N THR A 48 31.85 -12.90 -19.90
CA THR A 48 31.68 -12.04 -18.72
C THR A 48 31.78 -10.55 -19.11
N VAL A 49 32.80 -10.16 -19.90
CA VAL A 49 32.96 -8.77 -20.39
C VAL A 49 31.79 -8.34 -21.28
N ASN A 50 31.34 -9.22 -22.19
CA ASN A 50 30.17 -8.94 -23.02
C ASN A 50 28.89 -8.75 -22.19
N GLY A 51 28.69 -9.59 -21.16
CA GLY A 51 27.57 -9.48 -20.23
C GLY A 51 27.56 -8.14 -19.48
N LEU A 52 28.70 -7.71 -18.93
CA LEU A 52 28.81 -6.43 -18.20
C LEU A 52 28.55 -5.21 -19.10
N ASN A 53 29.07 -5.23 -20.33
CA ASN A 53 28.79 -4.17 -21.30
C ASN A 53 27.31 -4.10 -21.68
N GLN A 54 26.64 -5.25 -21.82
CA GLN A 54 25.21 -5.29 -22.11
C GLN A 54 24.38 -4.60 -21.00
N LEU A 55 24.73 -4.81 -19.73
CA LEU A 55 24.05 -4.13 -18.60
C LEU A 55 24.14 -2.61 -18.71
N LYS A 56 25.32 -2.09 -19.07
CA LYS A 56 25.54 -0.65 -19.25
C LYS A 56 24.72 -0.12 -20.43
N VAL A 57 24.71 -0.82 -21.56
CA VAL A 57 23.92 -0.44 -22.75
C VAL A 57 22.44 -0.41 -22.42
N ASN A 58 21.91 -1.47 -21.80
CA ASN A 58 20.51 -1.56 -21.42
C ASN A 58 20.09 -0.40 -20.51
N PHE A 59 20.92 -0.07 -19.51
CA PHE A 59 20.55 1.01 -18.59
C PHE A 59 20.69 2.39 -19.23
N LYS A 60 21.70 2.61 -20.08
CA LYS A 60 21.80 3.85 -20.88
C LYS A 60 20.54 4.03 -21.73
N GLU A 61 20.14 3.01 -22.47
CA GLU A 61 18.93 3.06 -23.32
C GLU A 61 17.66 3.27 -22.51
N TYR A 62 17.53 2.63 -21.34
CA TYR A 62 16.40 2.88 -20.43
C TYR A 62 16.32 4.34 -19.96
N LEU A 63 17.45 5.01 -19.74
CA LEU A 63 17.51 6.39 -19.25
C LEU A 63 17.32 7.44 -20.36
N VAL A 64 17.98 7.29 -21.52
CA VAL A 64 18.04 8.31 -22.57
C VAL A 64 17.37 7.91 -23.90
N GLY A 65 16.87 6.69 -24.00
CA GLY A 65 16.43 6.09 -25.25
C GLY A 65 17.62 5.82 -26.19
N ASN A 66 17.34 5.85 -27.49
CA ASN A 66 18.35 5.85 -28.55
C ASN A 66 17.89 6.79 -29.67
N GLU A 67 18.77 7.10 -30.62
CA GLU A 67 18.45 8.03 -31.71
C GLU A 67 17.19 7.61 -32.48
N SER A 68 17.05 6.33 -32.83
CA SER A 68 15.88 5.80 -33.53
C SER A 68 14.60 5.96 -32.71
N LEU A 69 14.60 5.59 -31.43
CA LEU A 69 13.44 5.75 -30.55
C LEU A 69 13.07 7.23 -30.42
N ASN A 70 14.06 8.09 -30.20
CA ASN A 70 13.85 9.50 -29.90
C ASN A 70 13.32 10.33 -31.09
N THR A 71 13.30 9.77 -32.30
CA THR A 71 12.57 10.35 -33.45
C THR A 71 11.06 10.14 -33.38
N ASN A 72 10.56 9.28 -32.49
CA ASN A 72 9.12 9.05 -32.36
C ASN A 72 8.38 10.33 -31.89
N PRO A 73 7.32 10.77 -32.59
CA PRO A 73 6.58 11.98 -32.23
C PRO A 73 6.04 12.03 -30.79
N SER A 74 5.70 10.86 -30.22
CA SER A 74 5.20 10.77 -28.85
C SER A 74 6.24 11.13 -27.79
N LEU A 75 7.54 11.16 -28.13
CA LEU A 75 8.63 11.47 -27.20
C LEU A 75 9.07 12.94 -27.22
N VAL A 76 8.58 13.75 -28.17
CA VAL A 76 8.99 15.16 -28.34
C VAL A 76 8.81 15.97 -27.04
N SER A 77 7.69 15.78 -26.34
CA SER A 77 7.41 16.49 -25.07
C SER A 77 8.37 16.07 -23.95
N LYS A 78 8.61 14.76 -23.79
CA LYS A 78 9.58 14.20 -22.84
C LYS A 78 10.99 14.73 -23.10
N ILE A 79 11.46 14.67 -24.34
CA ILE A 79 12.80 15.12 -24.74
C ILE A 79 12.96 16.63 -24.49
N ASN A 80 11.97 17.45 -24.88
CA ASN A 80 12.01 18.87 -24.60
C ASN A 80 12.04 19.17 -23.09
N SER A 81 11.30 18.42 -22.28
CA SER A 81 11.33 18.56 -20.82
C SER A 81 12.70 18.27 -20.22
N VAL A 82 13.40 17.22 -20.72
CA VAL A 82 14.76 16.88 -20.30
C VAL A 82 15.74 18.03 -20.61
N HIS A 83 15.74 18.54 -21.84
CA HIS A 83 16.63 19.63 -22.26
C HIS A 83 16.33 20.95 -21.54
N ASN A 84 15.05 21.27 -21.31
CA ASN A 84 14.66 22.45 -20.55
C ASN A 84 15.04 22.35 -19.08
N THR A 85 14.91 21.18 -18.47
CA THR A 85 15.35 20.95 -17.09
C THR A 85 16.85 21.17 -16.96
N ALA A 86 17.65 20.63 -17.88
CA ALA A 86 19.09 20.85 -17.90
C ALA A 86 19.45 22.33 -18.07
N ASN A 87 18.73 23.08 -18.92
CA ASN A 87 18.94 24.53 -19.06
C ASN A 87 18.73 25.28 -17.72
N THR A 88 17.67 24.93 -16.98
CA THR A 88 17.42 25.50 -15.65
C THR A 88 18.56 25.17 -14.69
N ARG A 89 19.01 23.91 -14.64
CA ARG A 89 20.13 23.50 -13.76
C ARG A 89 21.45 24.15 -14.13
N LEU A 90 21.71 24.32 -15.42
CA LEU A 90 22.88 25.05 -15.90
C LEU A 90 22.85 26.52 -15.47
N GLY A 91 21.68 27.15 -15.48
CA GLY A 91 21.51 28.52 -14.97
C GLY A 91 21.77 28.67 -13.46
N ASP A 92 21.54 27.60 -12.69
CA ASP A 92 21.81 27.56 -11.25
C ASP A 92 23.24 27.11 -10.91
N PHE A 93 24.01 26.57 -11.86
CA PHE A 93 25.34 26.03 -11.63
C PHE A 93 26.37 27.13 -11.34
N LEU A 94 27.07 27.03 -10.21
CA LEU A 94 27.99 28.06 -9.75
C LEU A 94 29.41 27.90 -10.33
N GLN A 95 30.01 29.02 -10.71
CA GLN A 95 31.46 29.11 -10.99
C GLN A 95 32.26 28.87 -9.70
N ILE A 96 33.53 28.50 -9.82
CA ILE A 96 34.38 28.07 -8.70
C ILE A 96 34.38 29.08 -7.55
N GLU A 97 34.44 30.39 -7.84
CA GLU A 97 34.46 31.47 -6.85
C GLU A 97 33.16 31.56 -6.03
N GLY A 98 32.05 31.06 -6.58
CA GLY A 98 30.73 31.03 -5.94
C GLY A 98 30.46 29.78 -5.10
N ARG A 99 31.35 28.77 -5.11
CA ARG A 99 31.07 27.45 -4.51
C ARG A 99 31.28 27.35 -3.01
N ALA A 100 31.50 28.46 -2.31
CA ALA A 100 31.79 28.46 -0.88
C ALA A 100 30.70 27.77 -0.02
N GLN A 101 29.44 27.77 -0.47
CA GLN A 101 28.29 27.20 0.26
C GLN A 101 27.63 26.01 -0.45
N GLY A 102 27.99 25.71 -1.70
CA GLY A 102 27.35 24.66 -2.49
C GLY A 102 27.64 24.76 -3.98
N LEU A 103 27.21 23.77 -4.76
CA LEU A 103 27.46 23.70 -6.20
C LEU A 103 26.41 24.44 -7.05
N PHE A 104 25.18 24.53 -6.54
CA PHE A 104 24.06 25.17 -7.20
C PHE A 104 23.49 26.31 -6.34
N LYS A 105 23.00 27.35 -7.00
CA LYS A 105 22.34 28.48 -6.35
C LYS A 105 21.18 28.01 -5.46
N GLY A 106 21.21 28.41 -4.19
CA GLY A 106 20.16 28.08 -3.22
C GLY A 106 20.23 26.66 -2.64
N VAL A 107 21.26 25.87 -2.97
CA VAL A 107 21.47 24.51 -2.43
C VAL A 107 22.69 24.53 -1.53
N VAL A 108 22.48 24.71 -0.23
CA VAL A 108 23.54 24.79 0.77
C VAL A 108 23.95 23.39 1.25
N LEU A 109 25.24 23.07 1.17
CA LEU A 109 25.79 21.77 1.58
C LEU A 109 26.37 21.81 3.00
N GLY A 110 26.42 20.65 3.67
CA GLY A 110 27.02 20.49 5.00
C GLY A 110 26.02 20.33 6.17
N GLU A 111 24.74 20.66 5.97
CA GLU A 111 23.71 20.61 7.03
C GLU A 111 22.54 19.69 6.68
N ASP A 112 21.82 19.98 5.57
CA ASP A 112 20.73 19.12 5.09
C ASP A 112 21.28 18.10 4.09
N PRO A 113 21.28 16.79 4.39
CA PRO A 113 21.82 15.79 3.48
C PRO A 113 21.01 15.68 2.18
N LYS A 114 19.76 16.14 2.14
CA LYS A 114 18.97 16.21 0.90
C LYS A 114 19.60 17.15 -0.11
N ASN A 115 20.27 18.21 0.33
CA ASN A 115 20.95 19.15 -0.57
C ASN A 115 22.14 18.50 -1.29
N LEU A 116 22.80 17.53 -0.66
CA LEU A 116 23.85 16.74 -1.31
C LEU A 116 23.25 15.85 -2.40
N SER A 117 22.20 15.08 -2.08
CA SER A 117 21.46 14.29 -3.07
C SER A 117 20.90 15.14 -4.21
N ASN A 118 20.34 16.32 -3.91
CA ASN A 118 19.83 17.25 -4.91
C ASN A 118 20.94 17.79 -5.83
N SER A 119 22.14 18.03 -5.30
CA SER A 119 23.28 18.46 -6.13
C SER A 119 23.66 17.38 -7.15
N TYR A 120 23.69 16.11 -6.74
CA TYR A 120 23.89 15.00 -7.69
C TYR A 120 22.71 14.82 -8.65
N LEU A 121 21.47 14.98 -8.19
CA LEU A 121 20.28 14.94 -9.04
C LEU A 121 20.35 16.02 -10.15
N TYR A 122 20.78 17.23 -9.81
CA TYR A 122 20.88 18.34 -10.78
C TYR A 122 22.00 18.10 -11.79
N LEU A 123 23.15 17.58 -11.36
CA LEU A 123 24.20 17.12 -12.26
C LEU A 123 23.73 15.98 -13.18
N TYR A 124 22.99 15.02 -12.63
CA TYR A 124 22.39 13.94 -13.42
C TYR A 124 21.41 14.49 -14.47
N GLN A 125 20.57 15.47 -14.13
CA GLN A 125 19.65 16.10 -15.09
C GLN A 125 20.40 16.78 -16.24
N MET A 126 21.56 17.39 -15.98
CA MET A 126 22.44 17.94 -17.00
C MET A 126 23.08 16.85 -17.87
N ALA A 127 23.63 15.79 -17.25
CA ALA A 127 24.19 14.63 -17.95
C ALA A 127 23.15 13.92 -18.85
N LEU A 128 21.92 13.81 -18.35
CA LEU A 128 20.80 13.20 -19.06
C LEU A 128 20.50 13.93 -20.37
N ALA A 129 20.40 15.27 -20.33
CA ALA A 129 20.21 16.06 -21.54
C ALA A 129 21.42 16.01 -22.49
N ALA A 130 22.64 15.93 -21.95
CA ALA A 130 23.84 15.76 -22.76
C ALA A 130 23.84 14.45 -23.56
N LYS A 131 23.15 13.41 -23.08
CA LYS A 131 23.09 12.09 -23.71
C LYS A 131 21.74 11.71 -24.32
N THR A 132 20.70 12.53 -24.14
CA THR A 132 19.41 12.34 -24.82
C THR A 132 19.41 12.99 -26.19
N TYR A 133 19.41 12.16 -27.24
CA TYR A 133 19.28 12.64 -28.62
C TYR A 133 18.02 13.51 -28.76
N LYS A 134 18.22 14.69 -29.33
CA LYS A 134 17.15 15.60 -29.76
C LYS A 134 17.44 16.00 -31.20
N ASP A 135 16.46 15.76 -32.06
CA ASP A 135 16.53 16.13 -33.47
C ASP A 135 16.84 17.64 -33.62
N PRO A 136 17.90 18.02 -34.35
CA PRO A 136 18.28 19.42 -34.55
C PRO A 136 17.20 20.31 -35.16
N SER A 137 16.21 19.73 -35.86
CA SER A 137 15.07 20.46 -36.42
C SER A 137 14.05 20.88 -35.35
N GLN A 138 14.07 20.27 -34.16
CA GLN A 138 13.16 20.60 -33.06
C GLN A 138 13.58 21.90 -32.36
N ALA A 139 12.62 22.81 -32.16
CA ALA A 139 12.85 24.08 -31.49
C ALA A 139 13.25 23.94 -30.01
N GLY A 140 13.87 24.98 -29.46
CA GLY A 140 14.27 25.06 -28.05
C GLY A 140 15.69 24.55 -27.78
N ASN A 141 16.02 24.38 -26.50
CA ASN A 141 17.37 23.97 -26.07
C ASN A 141 17.74 22.60 -26.63
N ASN A 142 18.98 22.43 -27.08
CA ASN A 142 19.55 21.15 -27.48
C ASN A 142 20.98 21.04 -26.94
N PHE A 143 21.15 20.18 -25.93
CA PHE A 143 22.42 19.91 -25.27
C PHE A 143 23.03 18.57 -25.68
N TYR A 144 22.46 17.85 -26.65
CA TYR A 144 22.96 16.54 -27.05
C TYR A 144 24.42 16.65 -27.52
N GLU A 145 25.30 15.88 -26.88
CA GLU A 145 26.76 15.90 -27.06
C GLU A 145 27.42 17.28 -26.88
N ASN A 146 26.80 18.17 -26.09
CA ASN A 146 27.38 19.47 -25.77
C ASN A 146 28.58 19.32 -24.83
N LYS A 147 29.79 19.51 -25.37
CA LYS A 147 31.06 19.37 -24.65
C LYS A 147 31.21 20.30 -23.45
N GLU A 148 30.69 21.52 -23.52
CA GLU A 148 30.77 22.47 -22.41
C GLU A 148 29.94 21.98 -21.22
N LEU A 149 28.71 21.52 -21.48
CA LEU A 149 27.83 20.96 -20.45
C LEU A 149 28.46 19.71 -19.83
N ILE A 150 28.98 18.80 -20.64
CA ILE A 150 29.66 17.57 -20.17
C ILE A 150 30.82 17.94 -19.24
N ASN A 151 31.69 18.87 -19.64
CA ASN A 151 32.82 19.30 -18.81
C ASN A 151 32.37 19.92 -17.48
N LYS A 152 31.29 20.72 -17.47
CA LYS A 152 30.72 21.26 -16.23
C LYS A 152 30.19 20.17 -15.31
N VAL A 153 29.56 19.13 -15.86
CA VAL A 153 29.10 17.99 -15.06
C VAL A 153 30.27 17.25 -14.41
N ILE A 154 31.32 16.97 -15.18
CA ILE A 154 32.51 16.27 -14.66
C ILE A 154 33.22 17.12 -13.59
N ASP A 155 33.37 18.43 -13.81
CA ASP A 155 33.94 19.36 -12.83
C ASP A 155 33.11 19.45 -11.54
N GLY A 156 31.78 19.52 -11.67
CA GLY A 156 30.89 19.50 -10.51
C GLY A 156 30.95 18.19 -9.73
N LEU A 157 31.09 17.07 -10.44
CA LEU A 157 31.25 15.74 -9.84
C LEU A 157 32.57 15.63 -9.07
N ASP A 158 33.70 16.01 -9.69
CA ASP A 158 35.02 16.04 -9.04
C ASP A 158 35.03 16.94 -7.80
N TRP A 159 34.39 18.11 -7.88
CA TRP A 159 34.27 19.03 -6.76
C TRP A 159 33.45 18.45 -5.61
N LEU A 160 32.29 17.83 -5.88
CA LEU A 160 31.48 17.21 -4.83
C LEU A 160 32.20 16.02 -4.19
N TYR A 161 32.92 15.22 -4.99
CA TYR A 161 33.75 14.14 -4.46
C TYR A 161 34.75 14.67 -3.44
N ALA A 162 35.62 15.59 -3.86
CA ALA A 162 36.72 16.10 -3.04
C ALA A 162 36.26 16.79 -1.75
N ASN A 163 35.12 17.50 -1.80
CA ASN A 163 34.69 18.34 -0.67
C ASN A 163 33.67 17.68 0.25
N HIS A 164 32.86 16.73 -0.25
CA HIS A 164 31.71 16.21 0.50
C HIS A 164 31.57 14.68 0.53
N PHE A 165 32.32 13.92 -0.30
CA PHE A 165 32.10 12.48 -0.45
C PHE A 165 33.37 11.61 -0.33
N ALA A 166 34.55 12.21 -0.44
CA ALA A 166 35.83 11.49 -0.40
C ALA A 166 36.31 11.16 1.02
N ASP A 167 35.85 11.88 2.04
CA ASP A 167 36.33 11.79 3.41
C ASP A 167 35.36 10.99 4.28
N GLN A 168 35.61 9.69 4.42
CA GLN A 168 34.74 8.80 5.19
C GLN A 168 34.95 8.93 6.70
N GLU A 169 36.12 9.39 7.14
CA GLU A 169 36.45 9.63 8.55
C GLU A 169 35.54 10.70 9.16
N LYS A 170 35.16 11.71 8.36
CA LYS A 170 34.22 12.77 8.78
C LYS A 170 32.83 12.30 9.15
N GLY A 171 32.42 11.08 8.79
CA GLY A 171 31.03 10.70 8.99
C GLY A 171 30.14 11.05 7.79
N TYR A 172 28.86 10.69 7.92
CA TYR A 172 27.81 11.41 7.23
C TYR A 172 26.99 12.21 8.25
N TYR A 173 26.25 13.22 7.78
CA TYR A 173 25.33 14.00 8.60
C TYR A 173 23.87 13.75 8.20
N GLY A 174 22.97 13.86 9.17
CA GLY A 174 21.52 13.69 8.98
C GLY A 174 21.10 12.26 8.60
N ASN A 175 20.14 12.14 7.68
CA ASN A 175 19.51 10.88 7.30
C ASN A 175 20.44 9.98 6.48
N TRP A 176 20.69 8.76 6.96
CA TRP A 176 21.50 7.72 6.29
C TRP A 176 21.07 7.43 4.84
N TYR A 177 19.75 7.50 4.56
CA TYR A 177 19.20 7.22 3.23
C TYR A 177 19.86 8.04 2.13
N GLU A 178 20.15 9.32 2.39
CA GLU A 178 20.73 10.21 1.39
C GLU A 178 22.17 9.81 1.03
N TRP A 179 22.88 9.16 1.95
CA TRP A 179 24.28 8.76 1.79
C TRP A 179 24.44 7.36 1.21
N GLU A 180 23.53 6.44 1.55
CA GLU A 180 23.57 5.05 1.11
C GLU A 180 22.75 4.81 -0.17
N ILE A 181 21.77 5.67 -0.47
CA ILE A 181 20.82 5.49 -1.58
C ILE A 181 20.67 6.77 -2.42
N GLY A 182 20.24 7.88 -1.82
CA GLY A 182 19.85 9.11 -2.51
C GLY A 182 20.94 9.69 -3.42
N ALA A 183 22.12 10.00 -2.88
CA ALA A 183 23.27 10.45 -3.66
C ALA A 183 23.85 9.33 -4.54
N PRO A 184 24.13 8.10 -4.03
CA PRO A 184 24.70 7.01 -4.82
C PRO A 184 23.98 6.66 -6.12
N ILE A 185 22.64 6.68 -6.14
CA ILE A 185 21.86 6.40 -7.35
C ILE A 185 22.13 7.45 -8.43
N ASN A 186 22.18 8.73 -8.07
CA ASN A 186 22.40 9.80 -9.03
C ASN A 186 23.87 9.83 -9.50
N VAL A 187 24.82 9.60 -8.59
CA VAL A 187 26.24 9.44 -8.93
C VAL A 187 26.41 8.33 -9.98
N THR A 188 25.90 7.13 -9.69
CA THR A 188 26.08 5.97 -10.58
C THR A 188 25.48 6.20 -11.97
N LYS A 189 24.35 6.91 -12.08
CA LYS A 189 23.77 7.30 -13.38
C LYS A 189 24.66 8.27 -14.15
N ILE A 190 25.28 9.25 -13.49
CA ILE A 190 26.23 10.18 -14.12
C ILE A 190 27.46 9.41 -14.61
N LEU A 191 28.04 8.55 -13.75
CA LEU A 191 29.20 7.72 -14.08
C LEU A 191 28.92 6.82 -15.28
N LEU A 192 27.72 6.26 -15.37
CA LEU A 192 27.28 5.47 -16.51
C LEU A 192 27.19 6.32 -17.78
N LEU A 193 26.44 7.42 -17.75
CA LEU A 193 26.16 8.23 -18.93
C LEU A 193 27.43 8.87 -19.53
N LEU A 194 28.39 9.23 -18.68
CA LEU A 194 29.62 9.93 -19.05
C LEU A 194 30.88 9.06 -18.85
N GLU A 195 30.73 7.73 -18.90
CA GLU A 195 31.83 6.78 -18.60
C GLU A 195 33.09 7.10 -19.41
N ASP A 196 32.95 7.25 -20.74
CA ASP A 196 34.07 7.45 -21.65
C ASP A 196 34.76 8.80 -21.40
N GLU A 197 33.99 9.87 -21.20
CA GLU A 197 34.51 11.20 -20.95
C GLU A 197 35.18 11.33 -19.58
N ILE A 198 34.64 10.66 -18.56
CA ILE A 198 35.26 10.60 -17.22
C ILE A 198 36.55 9.77 -17.30
N ARG A 199 36.54 8.59 -17.92
CA ARG A 199 37.76 7.77 -18.06
C ARG A 199 38.85 8.50 -18.84
N ALA A 200 38.49 9.34 -19.82
CA ALA A 200 39.43 10.13 -20.59
C ALA A 200 40.04 11.32 -19.82
N SER A 201 39.27 11.97 -18.93
CA SER A 201 39.69 13.22 -18.27
C SER A 201 40.08 13.07 -16.79
N LYS A 202 39.48 12.10 -16.10
CA LYS A 202 39.60 11.83 -14.65
C LYS A 202 39.56 10.30 -14.41
N PRO A 203 40.59 9.55 -14.84
CA PRO A 203 40.53 8.09 -14.98
C PRO A 203 40.16 7.32 -13.70
N GLU A 204 40.54 7.84 -12.52
CA GLU A 204 40.30 7.21 -11.22
C GLU A 204 38.95 7.55 -10.59
N LEU A 205 38.22 8.54 -11.13
CA LEU A 205 37.06 9.13 -10.45
C LEU A 205 35.91 8.12 -10.26
N ILE A 206 35.65 7.27 -11.26
CA ILE A 206 34.63 6.21 -11.17
C ILE A 206 34.96 5.26 -10.02
N ASP A 207 36.18 4.74 -9.97
CA ASP A 207 36.58 3.72 -9.00
C ASP A 207 36.63 4.30 -7.58
N ASN A 208 37.07 5.55 -7.46
CA ASN A 208 37.06 6.32 -6.22
C ASN A 208 35.64 6.51 -5.68
N TYR A 209 34.68 6.90 -6.52
CA TYR A 209 33.29 7.00 -6.11
C TYR A 209 32.71 5.67 -5.66
N VAL A 210 32.93 4.60 -6.43
CA VAL A 210 32.42 3.26 -6.09
C VAL A 210 32.97 2.82 -4.73
N LYS A 211 34.26 3.00 -4.49
CA LYS A 211 34.89 2.72 -3.20
C LYS A 211 34.29 3.56 -2.06
N SER A 212 34.09 4.86 -2.26
CA SER A 212 33.46 5.70 -1.23
C SER A 212 32.03 5.27 -0.93
N MET A 213 31.24 4.89 -1.95
CA MET A 213 29.88 4.40 -1.76
C MET A 213 29.85 3.09 -0.94
N ASP A 214 30.78 2.17 -1.18
CA ASP A 214 30.91 0.94 -0.36
C ASP A 214 31.17 1.28 1.12
N LEU A 215 32.07 2.23 1.39
CA LEU A 215 32.44 2.63 2.75
C LEU A 215 31.32 3.38 3.49
N TYR A 216 30.37 3.97 2.78
CA TYR A 216 29.20 4.61 3.39
C TYR A 216 28.06 3.63 3.73
N LEU A 217 28.09 2.38 3.24
CA LEU A 217 27.17 1.31 3.66
C LEU A 217 27.52 0.82 5.09
N ARG A 218 27.27 1.66 6.10
CA ARG A 218 27.78 1.44 7.48
C ARG A 218 27.07 0.33 8.23
N ASN A 219 25.82 0.04 7.89
CA ASN A 219 25.13 -1.16 8.38
C ASN A 219 25.35 -2.36 7.45
N GLY A 220 26.26 -2.23 6.48
CA GLY A 220 26.75 -3.30 5.65
C GLY A 220 27.86 -4.08 6.33
N LYS A 221 28.13 -5.28 5.80
CA LYS A 221 29.25 -6.11 6.23
C LYS A 221 30.38 -5.95 5.22
N ASP A 222 31.52 -5.45 5.70
CA ASP A 222 32.72 -5.23 4.89
C ASP A 222 32.49 -4.37 3.63
N GLY A 223 31.66 -3.32 3.75
CA GLY A 223 31.32 -2.41 2.63
C GLY A 223 30.31 -3.00 1.62
N ASP A 224 29.56 -4.01 2.02
CA ASP A 224 28.54 -4.66 1.19
C ASP A 224 27.22 -4.84 1.94
N ILE A 225 26.17 -5.21 1.20
CA ILE A 225 24.85 -5.52 1.73
C ILE A 225 24.95 -6.59 2.83
N ASP A 226 24.34 -6.27 3.98
CA ASP A 226 24.03 -7.20 5.07
C ASP A 226 22.52 -7.43 5.11
N LEU A 227 22.07 -8.65 4.80
CA LEU A 227 20.65 -9.02 4.77
C LEU A 227 20.00 -9.12 6.16
N THR A 228 20.79 -9.04 7.24
CA THR A 228 20.30 -8.97 8.63
C THR A 228 20.12 -7.52 9.11
N ALA A 229 20.63 -6.54 8.35
CA ALA A 229 20.46 -5.14 8.67
C ALA A 229 19.07 -4.65 8.27
N ARG A 230 18.35 -4.04 9.21
CA ARG A 230 17.01 -3.47 9.00
C ARG A 230 16.93 -2.39 7.91
N GLN A 231 18.06 -1.79 7.52
CA GLN A 231 18.15 -0.80 6.45
C GLN A 231 18.21 -1.45 5.07
N HIS A 232 18.55 -2.74 5.00
CA HIS A 232 18.79 -3.49 3.77
C HIS A 232 17.68 -4.52 3.51
N THR A 233 16.43 -4.07 3.62
CA THR A 233 15.23 -4.86 3.34
C THR A 233 14.32 -4.17 2.31
N GLY A 234 13.39 -4.92 1.72
CA GLY A 234 12.34 -4.40 0.84
C GLY A 234 12.84 -3.44 -0.25
N ALA A 235 12.21 -2.28 -0.36
CA ALA A 235 12.55 -1.27 -1.36
C ALA A 235 13.98 -0.72 -1.22
N ASN A 236 14.51 -0.60 0.00
CA ASN A 236 15.86 -0.10 0.23
C ASN A 236 16.90 -1.09 -0.30
N LEU A 237 16.71 -2.39 -0.03
CA LEU A 237 17.56 -3.44 -0.58
C LEU A 237 17.57 -3.42 -2.10
N ALA A 238 16.39 -3.29 -2.71
CA ALA A 238 16.27 -3.22 -4.16
C ALA A 238 17.01 -1.99 -4.72
N ASP A 239 16.86 -0.81 -4.10
CA ASP A 239 17.58 0.40 -4.51
C ASP A 239 19.11 0.22 -4.45
N ILE A 240 19.63 -0.28 -3.32
CA ILE A 240 21.08 -0.50 -3.12
C ILE A 240 21.60 -1.54 -4.10
N ALA A 241 20.93 -2.68 -4.22
CA ALA A 241 21.42 -3.79 -5.03
C ALA A 241 21.37 -3.47 -6.54
N THR A 242 20.33 -2.80 -7.05
CA THR A 242 20.32 -2.35 -8.46
C THR A 242 21.45 -1.36 -8.73
N ASN A 243 21.76 -0.48 -7.77
CA ASN A 243 22.89 0.43 -7.89
C ASN A 243 24.22 -0.35 -7.96
N ARG A 244 24.39 -1.36 -7.11
CA ARG A 244 25.59 -2.23 -7.10
C ARG A 244 25.77 -3.03 -8.39
N ILE A 245 24.68 -3.46 -9.05
CA ILE A 245 24.76 -4.10 -10.38
C ILE A 245 25.47 -3.18 -11.38
N ILE A 246 25.08 -1.91 -11.44
CA ILE A 246 25.67 -0.95 -12.38
C ILE A 246 27.09 -0.57 -11.97
N GLN A 247 27.37 -0.41 -10.68
CA GLN A 247 28.73 -0.18 -10.17
C GLN A 247 29.67 -1.33 -10.53
N GLY A 248 29.20 -2.59 -10.45
CA GLY A 248 29.96 -3.76 -10.88
C GLY A 248 30.27 -3.72 -12.37
N ALA A 249 29.27 -3.36 -13.20
CA ALA A 249 29.49 -3.20 -14.63
C ALA A 249 30.48 -2.08 -14.99
N LEU A 250 30.49 -0.96 -14.25
CA LEU A 250 31.41 0.17 -14.45
C LEU A 250 32.86 -0.12 -14.00
N THR A 251 33.03 -1.04 -13.06
CA THR A 251 34.33 -1.43 -12.49
C THR A 251 34.86 -2.75 -13.05
N GLY A 252 34.09 -3.43 -13.92
CA GLY A 252 34.47 -4.74 -14.47
C GLY A 252 34.30 -5.91 -13.47
N ASP A 253 33.57 -5.71 -12.38
CA ASP A 253 33.39 -6.67 -11.30
C ASP A 253 32.10 -7.50 -11.46
N GLY A 254 32.22 -8.64 -12.14
CA GLY A 254 31.11 -9.58 -12.33
C GLY A 254 30.63 -10.27 -11.04
N GLN A 255 31.50 -10.43 -10.03
CA GLN A 255 31.11 -11.06 -8.76
C GLN A 255 30.19 -10.16 -7.97
N ARG A 256 30.47 -8.85 -7.95
CA ARG A 256 29.55 -7.83 -7.40
C ARG A 256 28.19 -7.89 -8.09
N VAL A 257 28.15 -8.04 -9.41
CA VAL A 257 26.88 -8.17 -10.16
C VAL A 257 26.12 -9.43 -9.73
N SER A 258 26.76 -10.60 -9.74
CA SER A 258 26.13 -11.86 -9.29
C SER A 258 25.58 -11.76 -7.87
N LYS A 259 26.36 -11.21 -6.93
CA LYS A 259 25.93 -11.07 -5.53
C LYS A 259 24.77 -10.09 -5.40
N ALA A 260 24.82 -8.95 -6.09
CA ALA A 260 23.73 -7.98 -6.08
C ALA A 260 22.43 -8.56 -6.67
N VAL A 261 22.51 -9.34 -7.75
CA VAL A 261 21.35 -10.07 -8.30
C VAL A 261 20.80 -11.08 -7.29
N ALA A 262 21.66 -11.86 -6.63
CA ALA A 262 21.23 -12.79 -5.58
C ALA A 262 20.53 -12.07 -4.42
N ASN A 263 21.01 -10.89 -4.01
CA ASN A 263 20.37 -10.07 -2.99
C ASN A 263 18.98 -9.57 -3.46
N ILE A 264 18.85 -9.12 -4.72
CA ILE A 264 17.56 -8.71 -5.28
C ILE A 264 16.57 -9.88 -5.28
N LEU A 265 17.02 -11.10 -5.58
CA LEU A 265 16.18 -12.31 -5.54
C LEU A 265 15.52 -12.55 -4.18
N THR A 266 16.11 -12.10 -3.08
CA THR A 266 15.51 -12.22 -1.74
C THR A 266 14.27 -11.35 -1.56
N VAL A 267 14.18 -10.21 -2.28
CA VAL A 267 13.04 -9.29 -2.20
C VAL A 267 11.78 -9.86 -2.86
N PHE A 268 11.94 -10.85 -3.75
CA PHE A 268 10.83 -11.51 -4.43
C PHE A 268 10.19 -12.64 -3.63
N GLN A 269 10.86 -13.08 -2.57
CA GLN A 269 10.32 -14.13 -1.73
C GLN A 269 9.07 -13.61 -1.03
N THR A 270 7.98 -14.37 -1.15
CA THR A 270 6.79 -14.12 -0.36
C THR A 270 7.16 -14.26 1.11
N ILE A 271 6.84 -13.24 1.90
CA ILE A 271 7.08 -13.28 3.34
C ILE A 271 6.11 -14.26 3.99
N ASP A 272 6.65 -15.25 4.69
CA ASP A 272 5.89 -16.15 5.54
C ASP A 272 6.02 -15.70 7.00
N PRO A 273 4.96 -15.19 7.64
CA PRO A 273 5.01 -14.74 9.03
C PRO A 273 5.36 -15.85 10.02
N ASN A 274 5.25 -17.14 9.62
CA ASN A 274 5.61 -18.27 10.46
C ASN A 274 7.08 -18.70 10.30
N HIS A 275 7.77 -18.18 9.28
CA HIS A 275 9.15 -18.53 8.95
C HIS A 275 9.92 -17.29 8.47
N ILE A 276 10.03 -16.29 9.35
CA ILE A 276 10.77 -15.06 9.08
C ILE A 276 12.26 -15.36 8.87
N VAL A 277 12.77 -14.99 7.69
CA VAL A 277 14.19 -15.12 7.32
C VAL A 277 14.91 -13.80 7.64
N ASN A 278 16.04 -13.87 8.33
CA ASN A 278 16.88 -12.72 8.70
C ASN A 278 16.15 -11.60 9.47
N GLY A 279 15.03 -11.91 10.13
CA GLY A 279 14.20 -10.89 10.80
C GLY A 279 13.43 -9.98 9.84
N ASN A 280 13.45 -10.26 8.53
CA ASN A 280 12.78 -9.42 7.54
C ASN A 280 11.27 -9.71 7.46
N THR A 281 10.47 -8.70 7.76
CA THR A 281 9.00 -8.73 7.59
C THR A 281 8.53 -7.82 6.45
N ASP A 282 9.46 -7.15 5.76
CA ASP A 282 9.15 -6.21 4.68
C ASP A 282 9.07 -6.95 3.34
N GLY A 283 7.95 -6.78 2.63
CA GLY A 283 7.69 -7.43 1.35
C GLY A 283 6.23 -7.77 1.12
N PHE A 284 6.00 -8.57 0.07
CA PHE A 284 4.67 -9.10 -0.28
C PHE A 284 4.39 -10.39 0.47
N TYR A 285 3.15 -10.53 0.92
CA TYR A 285 2.62 -11.71 1.61
C TYR A 285 1.65 -12.48 0.72
N GLU A 286 1.34 -13.71 1.12
CA GLU A 286 0.51 -14.66 0.33
C GLU A 286 -0.88 -14.11 -0.03
N ASP A 287 -1.49 -13.31 0.85
CA ASP A 287 -2.83 -12.73 0.63
C ASP A 287 -2.82 -11.45 -0.21
N GLY A 288 -1.66 -11.06 -0.76
CA GLY A 288 -1.45 -9.82 -1.52
C GLY A 288 -1.09 -8.60 -0.66
N SER A 289 -1.05 -8.74 0.67
CA SER A 289 -0.60 -7.68 1.57
C SER A 289 0.84 -7.27 1.26
N PHE A 290 1.13 -5.97 1.40
CA PHE A 290 2.50 -5.47 1.36
C PHE A 290 2.81 -4.68 2.62
N ILE A 291 3.87 -5.10 3.31
CA ILE A 291 4.35 -4.46 4.53
C ILE A 291 5.72 -3.85 4.29
N GLN A 292 5.93 -2.68 4.87
CA GLN A 292 7.24 -2.05 4.98
C GLN A 292 7.39 -1.45 6.37
N HIS A 293 8.63 -1.15 6.77
CA HIS A 293 8.94 -0.62 8.10
C HIS A 293 8.44 -1.57 9.19
N HIS A 294 8.71 -2.85 8.99
CA HIS A 294 8.39 -3.96 9.86
C HIS A 294 6.89 -4.31 9.96
N ARG A 295 6.00 -3.31 9.98
CA ARG A 295 4.58 -3.49 10.35
C ARG A 295 3.60 -2.43 9.82
N VAL A 296 3.97 -1.67 8.79
CA VAL A 296 3.10 -0.66 8.16
C VAL A 296 2.55 -1.20 6.83
N ALA A 297 1.24 -1.13 6.63
CA ALA A 297 0.60 -1.45 5.35
C ALA A 297 0.98 -0.40 4.28
N TYR A 298 1.69 -0.80 3.22
CA TYR A 298 2.43 0.16 2.40
C TYR A 298 2.41 -0.06 0.88
N THR A 299 1.44 -0.83 0.37
CA THR A 299 1.31 -1.13 -1.07
C THR A 299 1.39 0.13 -1.93
N GLY A 300 0.67 1.19 -1.53
CA GLY A 300 0.54 2.44 -2.27
C GLY A 300 1.74 3.39 -2.20
N SER A 301 2.84 3.05 -1.50
CA SER A 301 4.07 3.85 -1.58
C SER A 301 5.36 3.05 -1.63
N TYR A 302 5.82 2.41 -0.56
CA TYR A 302 7.05 1.59 -0.70
C TYR A 302 6.84 0.39 -1.60
N GLY A 303 5.62 -0.17 -1.66
CA GLY A 303 5.28 -1.22 -2.61
C GLY A 303 5.51 -0.77 -4.05
N LYS A 304 4.97 0.39 -4.46
CA LYS A 304 5.19 0.92 -5.82
C LYS A 304 6.66 1.29 -6.09
N VAL A 305 7.41 1.75 -5.08
CA VAL A 305 8.85 2.03 -5.24
C VAL A 305 9.58 0.73 -5.54
N LEU A 306 9.30 -0.33 -4.78
CA LEU A 306 9.85 -1.65 -5.01
C LEU A 306 9.49 -2.17 -6.42
N LEU A 307 8.21 -2.13 -6.79
CA LEU A 307 7.74 -2.56 -8.11
C LEU A 307 8.53 -1.89 -9.25
N ASN A 308 8.65 -0.57 -9.20
CA ASN A 308 9.38 0.18 -10.23
C ASN A 308 10.88 -0.14 -10.25
N ARG A 309 11.50 -0.28 -9.07
CA ARG A 309 12.92 -0.66 -8.95
C ARG A 309 13.20 -2.04 -9.53
N ILE A 310 12.32 -2.98 -9.27
CA ILE A 310 12.38 -4.33 -9.84
C ILE A 310 12.22 -4.30 -11.36
N MET A 311 11.22 -3.60 -11.89
CA MET A 311 11.03 -3.50 -13.34
C MET A 311 12.23 -2.85 -14.03
N GLN A 312 12.79 -1.80 -13.44
CA GLN A 312 14.04 -1.21 -13.92
C GLN A 312 15.19 -2.24 -13.91
N THR A 313 15.33 -3.01 -12.84
CA THR A 313 16.36 -4.06 -12.75
C THR A 313 16.19 -5.12 -13.85
N MET A 314 14.96 -5.55 -14.10
CA MET A 314 14.66 -6.49 -15.19
C MET A 314 15.04 -5.91 -16.56
N ASN A 315 14.81 -4.62 -16.79
CA ASN A 315 15.26 -3.95 -18.02
C ASN A 315 16.79 -3.88 -18.11
N ILE A 316 17.49 -3.59 -17.00
CA ILE A 316 18.96 -3.59 -16.94
C ILE A 316 19.53 -4.96 -17.28
N LEU A 317 18.96 -6.02 -16.70
CA LEU A 317 19.46 -7.39 -16.86
C LEU A 317 19.08 -8.02 -18.20
N ASN A 318 18.16 -7.42 -18.97
CA ASN A 318 17.57 -7.99 -20.17
C ASN A 318 18.63 -8.53 -21.17
N GLY A 319 18.47 -9.77 -21.62
CA GLY A 319 19.39 -10.40 -22.57
C GLY A 319 20.79 -10.73 -22.02
N SER A 320 21.07 -10.48 -20.74
CA SER A 320 22.33 -10.90 -20.07
C SER A 320 22.18 -12.26 -19.40
N SER A 321 23.32 -12.92 -19.12
CA SER A 321 23.37 -14.17 -18.33
C SER A 321 22.95 -14.00 -16.87
N TYR A 322 22.77 -12.77 -16.40
CA TYR A 322 22.35 -12.44 -15.04
C TYR A 322 20.83 -12.31 -14.89
N ASN A 323 20.05 -12.44 -15.96
CA ASN A 323 18.60 -12.19 -15.98
C ASN A 323 17.77 -13.36 -15.41
N PRO A 324 17.10 -13.24 -14.25
CA PRO A 324 16.29 -14.31 -13.68
C PRO A 324 14.82 -14.22 -14.13
N GLU A 325 14.58 -13.92 -15.41
CA GLU A 325 13.26 -13.54 -15.95
C GLU A 325 12.14 -14.55 -15.66
N GLU A 326 12.45 -15.85 -15.72
CA GLU A 326 11.51 -16.94 -15.45
C GLU A 326 10.91 -16.90 -14.05
N ILE A 327 11.65 -16.34 -13.08
CA ILE A 327 11.18 -16.17 -11.69
C ILE A 327 10.48 -14.81 -11.54
N LEU A 328 11.04 -13.76 -12.16
CA LEU A 328 10.61 -12.39 -11.90
C LEU A 328 9.27 -12.05 -12.54
N VAL A 329 9.04 -12.46 -13.79
CA VAL A 329 7.81 -12.14 -14.53
C VAL A 329 6.54 -12.64 -13.83
N PRO A 330 6.41 -13.93 -13.45
CA PRO A 330 5.21 -14.41 -12.76
C PRO A 330 5.07 -13.79 -11.36
N THR A 331 6.17 -13.51 -10.67
CA THR A 331 6.14 -12.87 -9.34
C THR A 331 5.57 -11.46 -9.42
N VAL A 332 6.06 -10.64 -10.36
CA VAL A 332 5.55 -9.27 -10.55
C VAL A 332 4.10 -9.29 -11.04
N GLN A 333 3.74 -10.23 -11.93
CA GLN A 333 2.36 -10.40 -12.37
C GLN A 333 1.43 -10.68 -11.17
N ASN A 334 1.86 -11.53 -10.23
CA ASN A 334 1.11 -11.81 -9.00
C ASN A 334 0.97 -10.56 -8.12
N TRP A 335 2.05 -9.81 -7.89
CA TRP A 335 2.00 -8.56 -7.12
C TRP A 335 1.02 -7.54 -7.71
N LEU A 336 1.00 -7.40 -9.04
CA LEU A 336 0.07 -6.50 -9.72
C LEU A 336 -1.39 -6.90 -9.46
N TYR A 337 -1.76 -8.15 -9.71
CA TYR A 337 -3.17 -8.55 -9.64
C TYR A 337 -3.68 -8.84 -8.23
N GLN A 338 -2.83 -9.34 -7.32
CA GLN A 338 -3.24 -9.66 -5.95
C GLN A 338 -2.94 -8.53 -4.96
N GLY A 339 -1.91 -7.72 -5.22
CA GLY A 339 -1.50 -6.64 -4.32
C GLY A 339 -1.99 -5.26 -4.74
N PHE A 340 -1.66 -4.81 -5.95
CA PHE A 340 -1.94 -3.44 -6.39
C PHE A 340 -3.35 -3.23 -6.92
N SER A 341 -3.83 -4.08 -7.83
CA SER A 341 -5.14 -3.93 -8.47
C SER A 341 -6.29 -3.80 -7.47
N PRO A 342 -6.34 -4.55 -6.36
CA PRO A 342 -7.44 -4.45 -5.41
C PRO A 342 -7.51 -3.11 -4.66
N VAL A 343 -6.39 -2.37 -4.57
CA VAL A 343 -6.31 -1.09 -3.84
C VAL A 343 -6.28 0.12 -4.79
N ILE A 344 -6.62 -0.10 -6.06
CA ILE A 344 -6.79 0.93 -7.09
C ILE A 344 -8.24 0.96 -7.53
N PHE A 345 -8.92 2.09 -7.33
CA PHE A 345 -10.29 2.30 -7.75
C PHE A 345 -10.36 3.46 -8.75
N GLU A 346 -10.78 3.19 -9.99
CA GLU A 346 -10.82 4.16 -11.10
C GLU A 346 -9.50 4.95 -11.25
N GLY A 347 -8.37 4.25 -11.15
CA GLY A 347 -7.05 4.85 -11.23
C GLY A 347 -6.57 5.60 -9.97
N TYR A 348 -7.36 5.61 -8.89
CA TYR A 348 -6.98 6.23 -7.61
C TYR A 348 -6.46 5.19 -6.61
N MET A 349 -5.28 5.43 -6.04
CA MET A 349 -4.71 4.61 -4.96
C MET A 349 -5.40 4.94 -3.61
N MET A 350 -5.88 3.91 -2.90
CA MET A 350 -6.59 4.08 -1.62
C MET A 350 -5.69 4.58 -0.48
N GLU A 351 -6.25 5.29 0.50
CA GLU A 351 -5.48 5.90 1.61
C GLU A 351 -4.86 4.88 2.55
N ILE A 352 -5.57 3.77 2.77
CA ILE A 352 -5.27 2.74 3.76
C ILE A 352 -3.96 1.96 3.55
N VAL A 353 -3.25 2.21 2.44
CA VAL A 353 -2.00 1.54 2.05
C VAL A 353 -0.85 2.51 1.75
N LYS A 354 -0.96 3.78 2.19
CA LYS A 354 0.03 4.84 1.90
C LYS A 354 0.97 5.16 3.08
N GLY A 355 0.79 4.56 4.25
CA GLY A 355 1.53 4.95 5.46
C GLY A 355 1.48 6.46 5.68
N ARG A 356 2.60 7.07 6.09
CA ARG A 356 2.67 8.53 6.28
C ARG A 356 2.54 9.36 4.98
N ALA A 357 2.72 8.72 3.82
CA ALA A 357 2.68 9.41 2.52
C ALA A 357 1.28 9.94 2.20
N VAL A 358 0.24 9.46 2.89
CA VAL A 358 -1.13 10.00 2.84
C VAL A 358 -1.18 11.53 3.05
N SER A 359 -0.21 12.09 3.78
CA SER A 359 -0.08 13.53 4.06
C SER A 359 0.55 14.36 2.94
N ARG A 360 1.02 13.72 1.86
CA ARG A 360 1.68 14.37 0.72
C ARG A 360 0.65 14.81 -0.32
N THR A 361 0.90 15.96 -0.95
CA THR A 361 -0.02 16.57 -1.93
C THR A 361 -0.06 15.90 -3.30
N GLY A 362 0.93 15.05 -3.63
CA GLY A 362 1.03 14.33 -4.91
C GLY A 362 0.81 12.83 -4.76
N THR A 363 -0.37 12.41 -4.30
CA THR A 363 -0.75 10.99 -4.11
C THR A 363 -2.11 10.67 -4.75
N GLY A 364 -2.52 9.41 -4.75
CA GLY A 364 -3.76 8.96 -5.41
C GLY A 364 -3.50 8.59 -6.87
N TYR A 365 -3.97 9.40 -7.82
CA TYR A 365 -3.76 9.13 -9.26
C TYR A 365 -2.28 9.14 -9.67
N GLN A 366 -1.47 9.99 -9.03
CA GLN A 366 -0.04 10.05 -9.32
C GLN A 366 0.68 8.76 -8.89
N ASP A 367 0.22 8.10 -7.82
CA ASP A 367 0.76 6.81 -7.40
C ASP A 367 0.53 5.75 -8.48
N VAL A 368 -0.68 5.71 -9.04
CA VAL A 368 -1.07 4.75 -10.07
C VAL A 368 -0.38 5.02 -11.40
N THR A 369 -0.08 6.28 -11.74
CA THR A 369 0.72 6.63 -12.93
C THR A 369 2.05 5.86 -12.96
N SER A 370 2.75 5.78 -11.83
CA SER A 370 4.01 5.01 -11.75
C SER A 370 3.80 3.50 -11.83
N ILE A 371 2.65 2.99 -11.38
CA ILE A 371 2.32 1.56 -11.49
C ILE A 371 1.98 1.21 -12.96
N VAL A 372 1.32 2.11 -13.68
CA VAL A 372 1.05 1.95 -15.12
C VAL A 372 2.34 1.86 -15.92
N GLU A 373 3.37 2.64 -15.58
CA GLU A 373 4.71 2.50 -16.19
C GLU A 373 5.26 1.07 -16.02
N ALA A 374 5.23 0.54 -14.81
CA ALA A 374 5.67 -0.83 -14.53
C ALA A 374 4.83 -1.88 -15.30
N MET A 375 3.50 -1.68 -15.41
CA MET A 375 2.63 -2.55 -16.20
C MET A 375 2.97 -2.53 -17.69
N LEU A 376 3.30 -1.36 -18.24
CA LEU A 376 3.69 -1.21 -19.64
C LEU A 376 4.97 -1.98 -19.95
N ASP A 377 5.99 -1.82 -19.11
CA ASP A 377 7.25 -2.55 -19.24
C ASP A 377 7.03 -4.07 -19.10
N LEU A 378 6.20 -4.51 -18.14
CA LEU A 378 5.87 -5.93 -17.96
C LEU A 378 5.14 -6.49 -19.19
N SER A 379 4.25 -5.72 -19.81
CA SER A 379 3.44 -6.19 -20.95
C SER A 379 4.29 -6.65 -22.15
N ASN A 380 5.53 -6.17 -22.26
CA ASN A 380 6.48 -6.56 -23.31
C ASN A 380 7.21 -7.89 -22.99
N LYS A 381 7.08 -8.38 -21.77
CA LYS A 381 7.73 -9.61 -21.26
C LYS A 381 6.75 -10.78 -21.11
N LEU A 382 5.46 -10.54 -21.33
CA LEU A 382 4.40 -11.52 -21.20
C LEU A 382 4.14 -12.24 -22.54
N ASN A 383 3.56 -13.43 -22.45
CA ASN A 383 2.97 -14.09 -23.62
C ASN A 383 1.82 -13.23 -24.21
N GLU A 384 1.36 -13.57 -25.41
CA GLU A 384 0.35 -12.78 -26.13
C GLU A 384 -0.96 -12.59 -25.35
N GLU A 385 -1.46 -13.64 -24.71
CA GLU A 385 -2.72 -13.61 -23.96
C GLU A 385 -2.63 -12.69 -22.73
N ASP A 386 -1.59 -12.88 -21.92
CA ASP A 386 -1.34 -12.08 -20.72
C ASP A 386 -0.99 -10.63 -21.06
N SER A 387 -0.23 -10.41 -22.14
CA SER A 387 0.07 -9.06 -22.66
C SER A 387 -1.21 -8.35 -23.07
N LYS A 388 -2.11 -9.02 -23.79
CA LYS A 388 -3.42 -8.46 -24.20
C LYS A 388 -4.26 -8.11 -22.97
N ARG A 389 -4.36 -9.01 -21.99
CA ARG A 389 -5.09 -8.78 -20.74
C ARG A 389 -4.53 -7.56 -19.99
N LEU A 390 -3.22 -7.44 -19.85
CA LEU A 390 -2.60 -6.32 -19.14
C LEU A 390 -2.78 -5.00 -19.89
N LYS A 391 -2.68 -4.99 -21.23
CA LYS A 391 -2.94 -3.80 -22.06
C LYS A 391 -4.39 -3.32 -21.95
N SER A 392 -5.36 -4.24 -21.95
CA SER A 392 -6.76 -3.91 -21.69
C SER A 392 -6.97 -3.25 -20.32
N TYR A 393 -6.23 -3.70 -19.31
CA TYR A 393 -6.30 -3.12 -17.97
C TYR A 393 -5.64 -1.75 -17.85
N ILE A 394 -4.48 -1.57 -18.49
CA ILE A 394 -3.83 -0.26 -18.60
C ILE A 394 -4.80 0.75 -19.24
N LYS A 395 -5.49 0.35 -20.31
CA LYS A 395 -6.48 1.20 -20.98
C LYS A 395 -7.68 1.51 -20.10
N TYR A 396 -8.17 0.54 -19.34
CA TYR A 396 -9.22 0.75 -18.33
C TYR A 396 -8.81 1.78 -17.27
N ILE A 397 -7.63 1.64 -16.66
CA ILE A 397 -7.12 2.61 -15.67
C ILE A 397 -7.03 4.01 -16.30
N ALA A 398 -6.46 4.11 -17.50
CA ALA A 398 -6.28 5.39 -18.17
C ALA A 398 -7.60 6.10 -18.50
N GLN A 399 -8.65 5.34 -18.86
CA GLN A 399 -9.96 5.90 -19.22
C GLN A 399 -10.83 6.22 -18.00
N THR A 400 -10.68 5.48 -16.90
CA THR A 400 -11.46 5.70 -15.66
C THR A 400 -10.83 6.75 -14.74
N SER A 401 -9.51 6.95 -14.82
CA SER A 401 -8.77 7.95 -14.03
C SER A 401 -9.22 9.38 -14.32
N LYS A 402 -9.80 10.06 -13.33
CA LYS A 402 -10.13 11.49 -13.43
C LYS A 402 -8.90 12.39 -13.36
N GLY A 403 -7.78 11.90 -12.79
CA GLY A 403 -6.49 12.59 -12.82
C GLY A 403 -5.72 12.44 -14.14
N GLY A 404 -6.21 11.58 -15.05
CA GLY A 404 -5.49 11.17 -16.25
C GLY A 404 -4.22 10.38 -15.95
N ILE A 405 -3.49 10.03 -17.01
CA ILE A 405 -2.15 9.44 -16.94
C ILE A 405 -1.24 10.33 -17.78
N ASN A 406 -0.18 10.88 -17.19
CA ASN A 406 0.79 11.70 -17.89
C ASN A 406 2.00 10.84 -18.31
N PRO A 407 2.07 10.31 -19.54
CA PRO A 407 3.18 9.46 -19.95
C PRO A 407 4.52 10.20 -19.97
N ASN A 408 4.56 11.53 -20.07
CA ASN A 408 5.83 12.27 -20.01
C ASN A 408 6.53 12.17 -18.64
N SER A 409 5.81 11.73 -17.61
CA SER A 409 6.38 11.45 -16.28
C SER A 409 7.13 10.11 -16.21
N PHE A 410 6.92 9.21 -17.18
CA PHE A 410 7.58 7.90 -17.20
C PHE A 410 9.09 8.06 -17.40
N THR A 411 9.85 7.17 -16.80
CA THR A 411 11.29 7.04 -17.04
C THR A 411 11.54 6.28 -18.34
N SER A 412 10.83 5.17 -18.57
CA SER A 412 10.94 4.32 -19.76
C SER A 412 10.37 5.02 -21.01
N TYR A 413 11.25 5.31 -21.98
CA TYR A 413 10.86 5.89 -23.28
C TYR A 413 9.96 4.92 -24.08
N ASN A 414 10.25 3.62 -23.99
CA ASN A 414 9.41 2.59 -24.59
C ASN A 414 8.01 2.54 -23.96
N ALA A 415 7.90 2.70 -22.63
CA ALA A 415 6.59 2.76 -21.98
C ALA A 415 5.74 3.93 -22.50
N ILE A 416 6.34 5.08 -22.81
CA ILE A 416 5.64 6.23 -23.41
C ILE A 416 5.05 5.85 -24.76
N ILE A 417 5.85 5.24 -25.64
CA ILE A 417 5.40 4.82 -26.97
C ILE A 417 4.29 3.77 -26.84
N THR A 418 4.51 2.74 -26.02
CA THR A 418 3.55 1.66 -25.80
C THR A 418 2.24 2.19 -25.24
N PHE A 419 2.28 3.13 -24.29
CA PHE A 419 1.08 3.76 -23.75
C PHE A 419 0.27 4.46 -24.85
N ASN A 420 0.91 5.31 -25.65
CA ASN A 420 0.25 6.03 -26.74
C ASN A 420 -0.35 5.05 -27.78
N ASN A 421 0.36 3.96 -28.10
CA ASN A 421 -0.15 2.92 -28.99
C ASN A 421 -1.39 2.23 -28.42
N ILE A 422 -1.39 1.86 -27.13
CA ILE A 422 -2.56 1.23 -26.48
C ILE A 422 -3.76 2.19 -26.48
N MET A 423 -3.54 3.48 -26.23
CA MET A 423 -4.61 4.48 -26.24
C MET A 423 -5.19 4.67 -27.64
N ALA A 424 -4.34 4.66 -28.67
CA ALA A 424 -4.75 4.85 -30.07
C ALA A 424 -5.41 3.60 -30.70
N ASP A 425 -5.09 2.40 -30.22
CA ASP A 425 -5.58 1.14 -30.80
C ASP A 425 -7.03 0.85 -30.39
N SER A 426 -7.95 0.91 -31.36
CA SER A 426 -9.38 0.60 -31.14
C SER A 426 -9.68 -0.87 -30.90
N GLN A 427 -8.75 -1.79 -31.20
CA GLN A 427 -8.90 -3.22 -30.98
C GLN A 427 -8.62 -3.64 -29.52
N ILE A 428 -7.96 -2.77 -28.75
CA ILE A 428 -7.78 -2.97 -27.31
C ILE A 428 -9.00 -2.42 -26.59
N GLU A 429 -9.84 -3.31 -26.07
CA GLU A 429 -10.95 -2.96 -25.20
C GLU A 429 -10.44 -2.62 -23.79
N ALA A 430 -10.99 -1.57 -23.20
CA ALA A 430 -10.72 -1.20 -21.82
C ALA A 430 -11.50 -2.13 -20.87
N LYS A 431 -10.78 -2.95 -20.11
CA LYS A 431 -11.39 -3.91 -19.19
C LYS A 431 -10.62 -4.00 -17.87
N ASN A 432 -11.34 -4.05 -16.75
CA ASN A 432 -10.72 -4.30 -15.46
C ASN A 432 -10.08 -5.71 -15.41
N ALA A 433 -8.86 -5.82 -14.90
CA ALA A 433 -8.15 -7.11 -14.84
C ALA A 433 -8.61 -8.01 -13.69
N ILE A 434 -9.21 -7.43 -12.65
CA ILE A 434 -9.80 -8.15 -11.52
C ILE A 434 -11.33 -8.14 -11.66
N ALA A 435 -11.99 -9.08 -10.99
CA ALA A 435 -13.45 -9.09 -10.92
C ALA A 435 -13.95 -7.76 -10.34
N GLU A 436 -14.94 -7.16 -11.00
CA GLU A 436 -15.52 -5.86 -10.64
C GLU A 436 -16.22 -5.92 -9.27
N GLU A 437 -16.80 -7.08 -8.95
CA GLU A 437 -17.29 -7.39 -7.63
C GLU A 437 -16.37 -8.38 -6.90
N ASN A 438 -15.77 -7.96 -5.80
CA ASN A 438 -14.92 -8.84 -5.00
C ASN A 438 -14.79 -8.36 -3.55
N HIS A 439 -14.21 -9.21 -2.72
CA HIS A 439 -13.82 -8.87 -1.35
C HIS A 439 -12.39 -9.35 -1.11
N TYR A 440 -11.55 -8.45 -0.60
CA TYR A 440 -10.16 -8.72 -0.24
C TYR A 440 -10.00 -8.42 1.25
N ALA A 441 -9.71 -9.46 2.03
CA ALA A 441 -9.66 -9.35 3.49
C ALA A 441 -8.31 -8.89 4.04
N PHE A 442 -7.25 -8.85 3.21
CA PHE A 442 -5.85 -8.51 3.54
C PHE A 442 -5.51 -8.62 5.03
N ASN A 443 -5.67 -9.82 5.58
CA ASN A 443 -5.59 -10.08 7.01
C ASN A 443 -4.15 -9.96 7.52
N LEU A 444 -3.16 -10.11 6.64
CA LEU A 444 -1.75 -9.97 7.02
C LEU A 444 -1.30 -8.51 7.16
N MET A 445 -2.00 -7.54 6.56
CA MET A 445 -1.77 -6.10 6.79
C MET A 445 -2.95 -5.38 7.47
N ASP A 446 -3.87 -6.15 8.07
CA ASP A 446 -5.05 -5.64 8.78
C ASP A 446 -5.88 -4.65 7.96
N LYS A 447 -6.04 -4.87 6.65
CA LYS A 447 -6.87 -4.03 5.78
C LYS A 447 -7.96 -4.84 5.12
N THR A 448 -9.08 -4.21 4.77
CA THR A 448 -10.12 -4.87 4.00
C THR A 448 -10.52 -3.96 2.86
N VAL A 449 -10.70 -4.52 1.66
CA VAL A 449 -11.27 -3.82 0.52
C VAL A 449 -12.45 -4.61 -0.02
N HIS A 450 -13.57 -3.93 -0.16
CA HIS A 450 -14.77 -4.45 -0.78
C HIS A 450 -15.05 -3.68 -2.06
N LEU A 451 -15.13 -4.41 -3.18
CA LEU A 451 -15.34 -3.83 -4.50
C LEU A 451 -16.71 -4.19 -5.03
N ARG A 452 -17.36 -3.19 -5.60
CA ARG A 452 -18.56 -3.29 -6.42
C ARG A 452 -18.38 -2.42 -7.65
N ASP A 453 -19.22 -2.67 -8.65
CA ASP A 453 -19.21 -1.89 -9.90
C ASP A 453 -19.40 -0.39 -9.65
N SER A 454 -20.17 -0.03 -8.61
CA SER A 454 -20.56 1.35 -8.32
C SER A 454 -19.80 1.99 -7.14
N TYR A 455 -19.07 1.22 -6.32
CA TYR A 455 -18.34 1.73 -5.17
C TYR A 455 -17.20 0.80 -4.72
N ALA A 456 -16.25 1.36 -3.97
CA ALA A 456 -15.31 0.59 -3.16
C ALA A 456 -15.36 1.05 -1.70
N PHE A 457 -15.37 0.09 -0.78
CA PHE A 457 -15.31 0.33 0.66
C PHE A 457 -14.00 -0.24 1.22
N ALA A 458 -13.17 0.63 1.78
CA ALA A 458 -11.89 0.27 2.39
C ALA A 458 -11.97 0.44 3.91
N PHE A 459 -11.69 -0.61 4.67
CA PHE A 459 -11.74 -0.63 6.13
C PHE A 459 -10.34 -0.82 6.70
N SER A 460 -9.88 0.16 7.48
CA SER A 460 -8.56 0.22 8.08
C SER A 460 -8.59 -0.29 9.51
N ARG A 461 -7.91 -1.41 9.74
CA ARG A 461 -7.74 -2.01 11.07
C ARG A 461 -6.26 -2.00 11.47
N SER A 462 -6.03 -2.37 12.71
CA SER A 462 -4.72 -2.52 13.34
C SER A 462 -4.80 -3.59 14.43
N SER A 463 -3.63 -4.02 14.91
CA SER A 463 -3.48 -5.04 15.95
C SER A 463 -2.13 -4.91 16.62
N ASP A 464 -1.78 -5.91 17.42
CA ASP A 464 -0.43 -6.19 17.89
C ASP A 464 0.56 -6.56 16.76
N ARG A 465 0.07 -6.85 15.55
CA ARG A 465 0.90 -7.19 14.38
C ARG A 465 1.15 -6.00 13.47
N ILE A 466 0.12 -5.16 13.27
CA ILE A 466 0.12 -4.08 12.28
C ILE A 466 -0.12 -2.74 12.96
N SER A 467 0.73 -1.76 12.61
CA SER A 467 0.71 -0.43 13.20
C SER A 467 -0.65 0.23 13.07
N LYS A 468 -1.05 0.99 14.10
CA LYS A 468 -2.25 1.85 14.04
C LYS A 468 -2.14 2.92 12.96
N TYR A 469 -0.93 3.43 12.74
CA TYR A 469 -0.62 4.44 11.75
C TYR A 469 0.89 4.52 11.56
N GLU A 470 1.33 5.43 10.70
CA GLU A 470 2.71 5.87 10.65
C GLU A 470 2.83 7.40 10.72
N TYR A 471 3.64 7.90 11.64
CA TYR A 471 4.20 9.25 11.72
C TYR A 471 5.72 9.15 11.60
N MET A 472 6.37 9.93 10.75
CA MET A 472 7.84 9.99 10.76
C MET A 472 8.31 11.24 10.02
N SER A 473 9.43 11.82 10.45
CA SER A 473 10.10 12.90 9.71
C SER A 473 9.20 14.10 9.44
N GLY A 474 8.28 14.40 10.37
CA GLY A 474 7.31 15.49 10.23
C GLY A 474 6.19 15.24 9.21
N GLU A 475 5.96 13.99 8.79
CA GLU A 475 4.86 13.57 7.91
C GLU A 475 3.74 12.89 8.71
N ASN A 476 2.47 13.12 8.33
CA ASN A 476 1.26 12.56 8.95
C ASN A 476 1.12 12.91 10.45
N LEU A 477 1.12 14.22 10.76
CA LEU A 477 1.26 14.75 12.12
C LEU A 477 0.16 14.36 13.12
N MET A 478 -1.07 14.07 12.66
CA MET A 478 -2.22 13.75 13.53
C MET A 478 -2.90 12.45 13.08
N PRO A 479 -2.22 11.30 13.15
CA PRO A 479 -2.67 10.08 12.50
C PRO A 479 -3.46 9.14 13.43
N TRP A 480 -3.73 9.60 14.65
CA TRP A 480 -3.99 8.83 15.86
C TRP A 480 -5.02 7.70 15.75
N PHE A 481 -6.03 7.86 14.90
CA PHE A 481 -7.17 6.94 14.78
C PHE A 481 -7.30 6.31 13.39
N GLN A 482 -6.32 6.47 12.49
CA GLN A 482 -6.37 5.94 11.11
C GLN A 482 -6.48 4.41 11.06
N GLY A 483 -6.02 3.70 12.08
CA GLY A 483 -6.10 2.23 12.22
C GLY A 483 -7.16 1.72 13.19
N ASP A 484 -7.99 2.61 13.76
CA ASP A 484 -8.98 2.27 14.80
C ASP A 484 -10.37 1.97 14.20
N GLY A 485 -10.39 1.26 13.07
CA GLY A 485 -11.61 0.96 12.32
C GLY A 485 -12.10 2.15 11.50
N ALA A 486 -11.19 3.02 11.03
CA ALA A 486 -11.54 4.05 10.06
C ALA A 486 -11.93 3.42 8.71
N TYR A 487 -12.89 4.00 7.99
CA TYR A 487 -13.23 3.56 6.63
C TYR A 487 -13.16 4.69 5.60
N TYR A 488 -13.01 4.29 4.34
CA TYR A 488 -13.05 5.16 3.17
C TYR A 488 -14.03 4.58 2.16
N LEU A 489 -15.01 5.37 1.73
CA LEU A 489 -16.00 5.00 0.72
C LEU A 489 -15.74 5.79 -0.57
N TYR A 490 -15.24 5.08 -1.59
CA TYR A 490 -15.01 5.57 -2.94
C TYR A 490 -16.24 5.29 -3.78
N LEU A 491 -16.76 6.29 -4.48
CA LEU A 491 -17.95 6.18 -5.32
C LEU A 491 -17.54 6.31 -6.79
N SER A 492 -18.06 5.43 -7.64
CA SER A 492 -17.74 5.43 -9.06
C SER A 492 -18.13 6.74 -9.72
N GLY A 493 -17.32 7.20 -10.67
CA GLY A 493 -17.51 8.43 -11.42
C GLY A 493 -17.07 9.70 -10.69
N ARG A 494 -16.89 9.67 -9.36
CA ARG A 494 -16.37 10.81 -8.60
C ARG A 494 -14.87 10.97 -8.79
N ASP A 495 -14.42 12.20 -8.98
CA ASP A 495 -13.00 12.50 -8.78
C ASP A 495 -12.65 12.33 -7.31
N GLN A 496 -11.91 11.25 -7.00
CA GLN A 496 -11.59 10.87 -5.63
C GLN A 496 -10.75 11.93 -4.88
N THR A 497 -10.07 12.86 -5.57
CA THR A 497 -9.38 13.99 -4.93
C THR A 497 -10.34 15.01 -4.30
N LYS A 498 -11.63 14.94 -4.65
CA LYS A 498 -12.71 15.72 -4.01
C LYS A 498 -13.23 15.08 -2.74
N SER A 499 -12.90 13.80 -2.49
CA SER A 499 -13.28 13.06 -1.28
C SER A 499 -12.10 12.86 -0.33
N PHE A 500 -10.91 12.61 -0.87
CA PHE A 500 -9.75 12.11 -0.12
C PHE A 500 -8.43 12.78 -0.57
N GLY A 501 -7.33 12.44 0.11
CA GLY A 501 -5.99 12.99 -0.12
C GLY A 501 -5.57 14.01 0.94
N ALA A 502 -4.52 14.79 0.64
CA ALA A 502 -3.94 15.74 1.59
C ALA A 502 -4.94 16.83 2.06
N ASP A 503 -5.79 17.32 1.16
CA ASP A 503 -6.85 18.29 1.50
C ASP A 503 -7.83 17.71 2.54
N TYR A 504 -8.21 16.44 2.37
CA TYR A 504 -9.09 15.73 3.31
C TYR A 504 -8.43 15.62 4.68
N LEU A 505 -7.20 15.12 4.74
CA LEU A 505 -6.50 14.98 6.03
C LEU A 505 -6.21 16.32 6.71
N ALA A 506 -5.98 17.40 5.96
CA ALA A 506 -5.74 18.72 6.52
C ALA A 506 -7.00 19.35 7.12
N ALA A 507 -8.15 19.18 6.44
CA ALA A 507 -9.40 19.80 6.86
C ALA A 507 -10.24 18.94 7.80
N ILE A 508 -10.12 17.62 7.76
CA ILE A 508 -10.89 16.76 8.66
C ILE A 508 -10.43 16.92 10.11
N ASP A 509 -11.39 16.85 11.02
CA ASP A 509 -11.13 16.67 12.44
C ASP A 509 -10.58 15.24 12.66
N PRO A 510 -9.33 15.06 13.14
CA PRO A 510 -8.74 13.74 13.30
C PRO A 510 -9.49 12.83 14.29
N TYR A 511 -10.33 13.40 15.18
CA TYR A 511 -11.21 12.63 16.08
C TYR A 511 -12.50 12.15 15.39
N LYS A 512 -12.76 12.62 14.17
CA LYS A 512 -13.98 12.31 13.42
C LYS A 512 -13.69 11.66 12.08
N LEU A 513 -12.72 10.73 12.06
CA LEU A 513 -12.53 9.84 10.92
C LEU A 513 -13.75 8.89 10.79
N PRO A 514 -14.34 8.72 9.60
CA PRO A 514 -15.49 7.84 9.40
C PRO A 514 -15.24 6.43 9.94
N GLY A 515 -16.20 5.89 10.68
CA GLY A 515 -16.13 4.56 11.28
C GLY A 515 -15.43 4.48 12.62
N THR A 516 -14.67 5.49 13.06
CA THR A 516 -13.91 5.42 14.32
C THR A 516 -14.78 5.57 15.58
N THR A 517 -14.31 5.01 16.69
CA THR A 517 -14.85 5.24 18.04
C THR A 517 -13.71 5.72 18.91
N VAL A 518 -13.76 6.96 19.37
CA VAL A 518 -12.60 7.63 19.97
C VAL A 518 -12.96 8.32 21.28
N PRO A 519 -12.05 8.34 22.26
CA PRO A 519 -12.21 9.20 23.42
C PRO A 519 -12.00 10.66 23.04
N VAL A 520 -12.78 11.56 23.63
CA VAL A 520 -12.61 13.01 23.47
C VAL A 520 -11.52 13.47 24.44
N GLU A 521 -10.37 13.88 23.90
CA GLU A 521 -9.24 14.42 24.64
C GLU A 521 -8.37 15.29 23.72
N GLU A 522 -7.52 16.16 24.26
CA GLU A 522 -6.54 16.91 23.45
C GLU A 522 -5.26 16.09 23.26
N ARG A 523 -4.92 15.76 22.02
CA ARG A 523 -3.67 15.12 21.62
C ARG A 523 -2.77 16.13 20.92
N LYS A 524 -1.50 16.10 21.26
CA LYS A 524 -0.47 16.94 20.65
C LYS A 524 0.32 16.14 19.63
N THR A 525 0.71 16.81 18.55
CA THR A 525 1.65 16.28 17.56
C THR A 525 3.03 16.11 18.20
N ILE A 526 3.88 15.24 17.63
CA ILE A 526 5.25 15.03 18.14
C ILE A 526 6.05 16.35 18.24
N PRO A 527 6.02 17.28 17.25
CA PRO A 527 6.69 18.57 17.39
C PRO A 527 6.12 19.46 18.50
N GLU A 528 4.83 19.38 18.80
CA GLU A 528 4.23 20.13 19.92
C GLU A 528 4.58 19.53 21.28
N LEU A 529 4.82 18.21 21.34
CA LEU A 529 5.24 17.52 22.56
C LEU A 529 6.70 17.76 22.91
N TYR A 530 7.56 17.93 21.90
CA TYR A 530 9.02 17.88 22.07
C TYR A 530 9.72 19.10 21.45
N ASP A 531 9.21 20.30 21.72
CA ASP A 531 9.84 21.60 21.41
C ASP A 531 10.30 21.75 19.94
N GLY A 532 9.46 21.32 19.00
CA GLY A 532 9.72 21.38 17.57
C GLY A 532 10.57 20.22 17.01
N LYS A 533 11.06 19.31 17.86
CA LYS A 533 11.75 18.09 17.39
C LYS A 533 10.78 17.16 16.67
N LEU A 534 11.28 16.46 15.65
CA LEU A 534 10.49 15.50 14.86
C LEU A 534 10.47 14.08 15.44
N PHE A 535 10.99 13.91 16.66
CA PHE A 535 11.10 12.64 17.38
C PHE A 535 11.37 12.92 18.86
N TYR A 536 11.12 11.93 19.72
CA TYR A 536 11.42 12.01 21.16
C TYR A 536 12.90 11.70 21.42
N GLU A 537 13.64 12.47 22.20
CA GLU A 537 15.08 12.22 22.42
C GLU A 537 15.40 11.94 23.88
N ASN A 538 16.00 10.78 24.16
CA ASN A 538 16.50 10.40 25.48
C ASN A 538 17.53 9.29 25.36
N THR A 539 18.76 9.67 25.03
CA THR A 539 19.89 8.74 24.80
C THR A 539 20.46 8.13 26.09
N ASN A 540 20.11 8.69 27.26
CA ASN A 540 20.58 8.19 28.56
C ASN A 540 19.66 7.10 29.16
N HIS A 541 18.45 6.93 28.62
CA HIS A 541 17.53 5.87 29.03
C HIS A 541 17.97 4.50 28.47
N PRO A 542 17.70 3.36 29.13
CA PRO A 542 18.05 2.03 28.60
C PRO A 542 17.47 1.71 27.20
N LEU A 543 16.33 2.32 26.85
CA LEU A 543 15.74 2.22 25.50
C LEU A 543 16.45 3.09 24.45
N ASN A 544 17.36 3.99 24.87
CA ASN A 544 18.22 4.81 24.02
C ASN A 544 17.49 5.48 22.84
N PHE A 545 16.60 6.42 23.15
CA PHE A 545 15.82 7.11 22.13
C PHE A 545 16.67 8.15 21.39
N TYR A 546 16.95 7.87 20.11
CA TYR A 546 17.50 8.83 19.13
C TYR A 546 16.80 8.66 17.79
N ALA A 547 17.04 9.59 16.84
CA ALA A 547 16.45 9.53 15.50
C ALA A 547 16.68 8.15 14.85
N SER A 548 15.62 7.54 14.34
CA SER A 548 15.66 6.20 13.74
C SER A 548 16.05 5.04 14.69
N SER A 549 16.14 5.21 16.01
CA SER A 549 16.32 4.07 16.94
C SER A 549 15.15 3.09 16.89
N VAL A 550 15.35 1.84 17.34
CA VAL A 550 14.27 0.84 17.44
C VAL A 550 13.12 1.34 18.32
N SER A 551 13.44 2.04 19.41
CA SER A 551 12.42 2.60 20.30
C SER A 551 11.61 3.73 19.66
N GLN A 552 12.16 4.50 18.70
CA GLN A 552 11.31 5.39 17.89
C GLN A 552 10.30 4.60 17.08
N ASN A 553 10.77 3.55 16.39
CA ASN A 553 9.93 2.71 15.54
C ASN A 553 8.75 2.16 16.35
N ASP A 554 9.03 1.67 17.57
CA ASP A 554 8.07 1.06 18.50
C ASP A 554 7.07 2.02 19.12
N TYR A 555 7.52 3.19 19.56
CA TYR A 555 6.67 4.04 20.41
C TYR A 555 6.25 5.36 19.77
N VAL A 556 6.90 5.79 18.70
CA VAL A 556 6.64 7.12 18.08
C VAL A 556 6.23 6.97 16.63
N TYR A 557 6.97 6.20 15.83
CA TYR A 557 6.82 6.25 14.39
C TYR A 557 5.68 5.40 13.85
N PHE A 558 5.54 4.16 14.31
CA PHE A 558 4.48 3.29 13.83
C PHE A 558 4.05 2.31 14.93
N PRO A 559 3.46 2.84 16.03
CA PRO A 559 3.07 2.01 17.17
C PRO A 559 1.96 1.03 16.79
N VAL A 560 2.03 -0.17 17.36
CA VAL A 560 0.97 -1.18 17.29
C VAL A 560 -0.03 -1.04 18.42
N GLY A 561 -1.21 -1.62 18.21
CA GLY A 561 -2.20 -1.79 19.26
C GLY A 561 -1.84 -2.93 20.21
N THR A 562 -2.61 -3.03 21.28
CA THR A 562 -2.57 -4.16 22.24
C THR A 562 -3.63 -5.22 21.95
N ASN A 563 -4.46 -5.00 20.93
CA ASN A 563 -5.54 -5.89 20.55
C ASN A 563 -5.07 -7.02 19.63
N HIS A 564 -5.57 -8.22 19.86
CA HIS A 564 -5.22 -9.41 19.07
C HIS A 564 -6.24 -9.69 17.94
N TYR A 565 -7.52 -9.46 18.20
CA TYR A 565 -8.59 -9.72 17.22
C TYR A 565 -8.66 -8.56 16.21
N SER A 566 -8.16 -8.83 15.01
CA SER A 566 -8.23 -7.95 13.85
C SER A 566 -8.14 -8.81 12.60
N GLY A 567 -9.26 -8.98 11.90
CA GLY A 567 -9.33 -9.93 10.80
C GLY A 567 -10.73 -10.06 10.24
N GLY A 568 -10.86 -10.84 9.17
CA GLY A 568 -12.11 -10.98 8.44
C GLY A 568 -12.16 -12.27 7.63
N VAL A 569 -13.36 -12.60 7.18
CA VAL A 569 -13.67 -13.78 6.37
C VAL A 569 -14.29 -13.36 5.04
N LYS A 570 -13.98 -14.12 4.00
CA LYS A 570 -14.53 -13.98 2.66
C LYS A 570 -15.37 -15.20 2.30
N LEU A 571 -16.48 -14.98 1.59
CA LEU A 571 -17.21 -16.03 0.87
C LEU A 571 -17.67 -15.47 -0.49
N GLY A 572 -17.00 -15.89 -1.57
CA GLY A 572 -17.22 -15.30 -2.90
C GLY A 572 -16.92 -13.79 -2.89
N LYS A 573 -17.88 -12.97 -3.34
CA LYS A 573 -17.77 -11.50 -3.37
C LYS A 573 -18.18 -10.80 -2.07
N TYR A 574 -18.55 -11.54 -1.03
CA TYR A 574 -19.03 -11.01 0.25
C TYR A 574 -18.00 -11.19 1.35
N GLY A 575 -18.08 -10.36 2.39
CA GLY A 575 -17.14 -10.43 3.50
C GLY A 575 -17.66 -9.88 4.81
N VAL A 576 -17.01 -10.30 5.89
CA VAL A 576 -17.16 -9.73 7.23
C VAL A 576 -15.78 -9.41 7.76
N SER A 577 -15.62 -8.27 8.42
CA SER A 577 -14.36 -7.89 9.08
C SER A 577 -14.66 -7.34 10.47
N GLY A 578 -13.73 -7.53 11.40
CA GLY A 578 -13.86 -6.99 12.75
C GLY A 578 -12.52 -6.62 13.35
N ILE A 579 -12.60 -5.78 14.37
CA ILE A 579 -11.48 -5.31 15.19
C ILE A 579 -11.97 -5.10 16.62
N GLN A 580 -11.14 -5.46 17.59
CA GLN A 580 -11.25 -4.95 18.97
C GLN A 580 -10.30 -3.76 19.13
N LEU A 581 -10.77 -2.63 19.65
CA LEU A 581 -9.89 -1.50 19.91
C LEU A 581 -8.95 -1.80 21.09
N GLY A 582 -7.66 -1.57 20.87
CA GLY A 582 -6.62 -1.64 21.91
C GLY A 582 -5.97 -0.29 22.14
N ASP A 583 -5.33 -0.14 23.30
CA ASP A 583 -4.37 0.92 23.56
C ASP A 583 -3.13 0.75 22.67
N GLU A 584 -2.40 1.83 22.40
CA GLU A 584 -1.05 1.73 21.85
C GLU A 584 -0.13 1.01 22.84
N ILE A 585 0.84 0.24 22.34
CA ILE A 585 1.84 -0.43 23.21
C ILE A 585 2.61 0.55 24.10
N GLY A 586 2.79 1.80 23.66
CA GLY A 586 3.39 2.85 24.46
C GLY A 586 2.63 3.12 25.74
N TYR A 587 1.29 3.18 25.69
CA TYR A 587 0.48 3.38 26.89
C TYR A 587 0.66 2.23 27.88
N ARG A 588 0.57 0.97 27.41
CA ARG A 588 0.80 -0.22 28.23
C ARG A 588 2.17 -0.19 28.91
N ASP A 589 3.23 0.07 28.14
CA ASP A 589 4.61 0.01 28.62
C ASP A 589 4.95 1.18 29.55
N LYS A 590 4.32 2.35 29.37
CA LYS A 590 4.39 3.46 30.33
C LYS A 590 3.81 3.07 31.68
N GLN A 591 2.64 2.43 31.70
CA GLN A 591 2.04 1.97 32.97
C GLN A 591 2.89 0.89 33.65
N ALA A 592 3.67 0.12 32.89
CA ALA A 592 4.62 -0.86 33.42
C ALA A 592 5.97 -0.24 33.87
N GLY A 593 6.16 1.08 33.76
CA GLY A 593 7.39 1.77 34.15
C GLY A 593 8.57 1.56 33.18
N LEU A 594 8.31 1.13 31.95
CA LEU A 594 9.35 0.87 30.94
C LEU A 594 9.72 2.11 30.12
N LEU A 595 8.82 3.10 30.06
CA LEU A 595 9.04 4.33 29.31
C LEU A 595 9.45 5.49 30.22
N PRO A 596 10.29 6.43 29.74
CA PRO A 596 10.69 7.62 30.49
C PRO A 596 9.50 8.41 31.03
N GLU A 597 9.63 9.08 32.17
CA GLU A 597 8.55 9.84 32.83
C GLU A 597 7.96 10.95 31.94
N ASP A 598 8.77 11.60 31.12
CA ASP A 598 8.39 12.65 30.18
C ASP A 598 7.82 12.15 28.85
N PHE A 599 7.87 10.84 28.58
CA PHE A 599 7.28 10.26 27.36
C PHE A 599 5.75 10.27 27.45
N VAL A 600 5.10 11.02 26.55
CA VAL A 600 3.64 11.21 26.55
C VAL A 600 2.94 10.09 25.78
N VAL A 601 1.90 9.53 26.38
CA VAL A 601 1.08 8.45 25.83
C VAL A 601 -0.39 8.74 26.07
N TYR A 602 -1.24 8.24 25.19
CA TYR A 602 -2.69 8.43 25.26
C TYR A 602 -3.40 7.09 25.36
N LYS A 603 -4.40 7.00 26.24
CA LYS A 603 -5.25 5.81 26.35
C LYS A 603 -6.33 5.83 25.28
N ASN A 604 -6.64 4.68 24.70
CA ASN A 604 -7.77 4.56 23.79
C ASN A 604 -9.09 4.25 24.52
N ALA A 605 -10.21 4.42 23.81
CA ALA A 605 -11.48 3.83 24.23
C ALA A 605 -11.46 2.32 23.92
N ASN A 606 -12.26 1.53 24.65
CA ASN A 606 -12.50 0.13 24.28
C ASN A 606 -13.78 0.05 23.45
N ALA A 607 -13.75 -0.79 22.41
CA ALA A 607 -14.93 -1.15 21.63
C ALA A 607 -14.63 -2.39 20.79
N ASN A 608 -15.65 -3.17 20.48
CA ASN A 608 -15.62 -4.13 19.40
C ASN A 608 -16.35 -3.54 18.20
N LYS A 609 -15.81 -3.71 16.99
CA LYS A 609 -16.34 -3.11 15.76
C LYS A 609 -16.38 -4.16 14.67
N SER A 610 -17.46 -4.18 13.89
CA SER A 610 -17.62 -5.06 12.73
C SER A 610 -18.14 -4.31 11.53
N ALA A 611 -17.66 -4.67 10.35
CA ALA A 611 -18.26 -4.33 9.06
C ALA A 611 -18.76 -5.62 8.40
N PHE A 612 -20.00 -5.63 7.91
CA PHE A 612 -20.60 -6.70 7.12
C PHE A 612 -20.86 -6.14 5.72
N MET A 613 -20.18 -6.70 4.72
CA MET A 613 -20.11 -6.14 3.37
C MET A 613 -20.83 -7.07 2.39
N PHE A 614 -22.05 -6.67 2.00
CA PHE A 614 -22.96 -7.40 1.12
C PHE A 614 -22.93 -6.83 -0.31
N ASP A 615 -23.96 -7.00 -1.11
CA ASP A 615 -24.06 -6.43 -2.46
C ASP A 615 -24.07 -4.90 -2.42
N ASP A 616 -25.18 -4.30 -1.96
CA ASP A 616 -25.42 -2.86 -2.07
C ASP A 616 -25.38 -2.14 -0.72
N GLU A 617 -25.23 -2.89 0.37
CA GLU A 617 -25.18 -2.36 1.72
C GLU A 617 -23.95 -2.80 2.52
N ILE A 618 -23.51 -1.91 3.41
CA ILE A 618 -22.48 -2.18 4.40
C ILE A 618 -23.07 -1.93 5.78
N VAL A 619 -23.15 -2.96 6.61
CA VAL A 619 -23.63 -2.84 8.01
C VAL A 619 -22.44 -2.66 8.93
N LEU A 620 -22.47 -1.62 9.77
CA LEU A 620 -21.48 -1.39 10.81
C LEU A 620 -22.11 -1.53 12.19
N LEU A 621 -21.50 -2.39 13.01
CA LEU A 621 -21.88 -2.63 14.40
C LEU A 621 -20.73 -2.26 15.32
N GLY A 622 -21.08 -1.64 16.45
CA GLY A 622 -20.17 -1.38 17.56
C GLY A 622 -20.82 -1.76 18.89
N SER A 623 -20.05 -2.36 19.80
CA SER A 623 -20.48 -2.72 21.15
C SER A 623 -19.31 -2.71 22.12
N GLY A 624 -19.56 -2.88 23.42
CA GLY A 624 -18.50 -2.85 24.43
C GLY A 624 -17.84 -1.48 24.54
N ILE A 625 -18.56 -0.41 24.16
CA ILE A 625 -18.02 0.95 24.15
C ILE A 625 -17.92 1.45 25.58
N GLN A 626 -16.69 1.70 26.03
CA GLN A 626 -16.38 2.17 27.38
C GLN A 626 -15.06 2.96 27.41
N ASP A 627 -14.93 3.82 28.41
CA ASP A 627 -13.68 4.55 28.67
C ASP A 627 -13.29 4.47 30.15
N GLN A 628 -12.11 3.88 30.40
CA GLN A 628 -11.64 3.65 31.78
C GLN A 628 -11.08 4.92 32.46
N LEU A 629 -10.95 6.03 31.74
CA LEU A 629 -10.57 7.34 32.30
C LEU A 629 -11.78 8.25 32.51
N GLY A 630 -12.99 7.77 32.22
CA GLY A 630 -14.24 8.51 32.38
C GLY A 630 -14.47 9.61 31.35
N ARG A 631 -13.74 9.61 30.23
CA ARG A 631 -13.88 10.61 29.15
C ARG A 631 -15.17 10.41 28.38
N GLU A 632 -15.61 11.45 27.68
CA GLU A 632 -16.61 11.33 26.62
C GLU A 632 -16.08 10.43 25.49
N VAL A 633 -16.95 9.63 24.89
CA VAL A 633 -16.61 8.80 23.72
C VAL A 633 -17.58 9.09 22.59
N ILE A 634 -17.04 9.35 21.40
CA ILE A 634 -17.83 9.57 20.20
C ILE A 634 -17.60 8.45 19.19
N SER A 635 -18.59 8.19 18.34
CA SER A 635 -18.42 7.38 17.14
C SER A 635 -18.84 8.17 15.91
N THR A 636 -17.98 8.19 14.89
CA THR A 636 -18.28 8.90 13.64
C THR A 636 -18.88 7.93 12.65
N ILE A 637 -20.11 8.20 12.21
CA ILE A 637 -20.79 7.40 11.20
C ILE A 637 -20.18 7.69 9.84
N ASP A 638 -20.16 8.96 9.41
CA ASP A 638 -19.49 9.44 8.20
C ASP A 638 -19.02 10.90 8.42
N ASN A 639 -18.01 11.33 7.67
CA ASN A 639 -17.48 12.68 7.67
C ASN A 639 -16.95 12.99 6.28
N ARG A 640 -17.89 13.29 5.38
CA ARG A 640 -17.69 13.31 3.93
C ARG A 640 -17.28 14.70 3.47
N MET A 641 -16.08 14.80 2.91
CA MET A 641 -15.60 16.02 2.25
C MET A 641 -16.22 16.20 0.87
N PHE A 642 -16.55 17.44 0.53
CA PHE A 642 -16.91 17.87 -0.81
C PHE A 642 -16.34 19.26 -1.12
N ASP A 643 -16.28 19.62 -2.40
CA ASP A 643 -15.70 20.89 -2.83
C ASP A 643 -16.53 22.07 -2.29
N LYS A 644 -15.85 23.19 -2.00
CA LYS A 644 -16.53 24.39 -1.48
C LYS A 644 -17.59 24.95 -2.43
N ASN A 645 -17.46 24.67 -3.73
CA ASN A 645 -18.35 25.15 -4.78
C ASN A 645 -19.49 24.16 -5.11
N GLU A 646 -19.45 22.95 -4.53
CA GLU A 646 -20.55 21.98 -4.65
C GLU A 646 -21.68 22.37 -3.68
N THR A 647 -22.93 22.25 -4.15
CA THR A 647 -24.12 22.45 -3.32
C THR A 647 -24.63 21.10 -2.83
N SER A 648 -24.68 20.93 -1.51
CA SER A 648 -25.23 19.72 -0.88
C SER A 648 -26.75 19.75 -0.75
N SER A 649 -27.37 18.58 -0.81
CA SER A 649 -28.75 18.32 -0.40
C SER A 649 -28.76 17.20 0.64
N VAL A 650 -29.47 17.42 1.74
CA VAL A 650 -29.66 16.44 2.81
C VAL A 650 -31.15 16.22 3.02
N ALA A 651 -31.60 14.96 2.98
CA ALA A 651 -32.98 14.59 3.25
C ALA A 651 -33.00 13.43 4.24
N GLY A 652 -34.03 13.34 5.08
CA GLY A 652 -34.12 12.25 6.06
C GLY A 652 -35.52 12.04 6.60
N GLY A 653 -35.67 10.96 7.36
CA GLY A 653 -36.90 10.61 8.06
C GLY A 653 -36.61 10.17 9.48
N THR A 654 -37.38 10.69 10.45
CA THR A 654 -37.28 10.26 11.85
C THR A 654 -38.09 8.98 12.11
N TYR A 655 -37.89 8.35 13.26
CA TYR A 655 -38.73 7.23 13.70
C TYR A 655 -40.20 7.60 13.93
N GLU A 656 -40.49 8.88 14.15
CA GLU A 656 -41.85 9.43 14.25
C GLU A 656 -42.43 9.79 12.87
N ASN A 657 -41.75 9.40 11.78
CA ASN A 657 -42.12 9.69 10.39
C ASN A 657 -42.14 11.19 10.06
N GLN A 658 -41.35 12.01 10.77
CA GLN A 658 -41.12 13.40 10.38
C GLN A 658 -40.11 13.43 9.23
N LYS A 659 -40.50 14.01 8.09
CA LYS A 659 -39.60 14.29 6.97
C LYS A 659 -38.69 15.49 7.29
N LEU A 660 -37.42 15.38 6.94
CA LEU A 660 -36.40 16.41 7.07
C LEU A 660 -35.88 16.79 5.68
N GLU A 661 -35.74 18.08 5.42
CA GLU A 661 -35.10 18.64 4.23
C GLU A 661 -34.10 19.71 4.68
N ASN A 662 -32.83 19.50 4.33
CA ASN A 662 -31.67 20.29 4.77
C ASN A 662 -31.74 20.66 6.26
N PRO A 663 -31.80 19.65 7.16
CA PRO A 663 -31.91 19.90 8.59
C PRO A 663 -30.76 20.77 9.10
N ALA A 664 -31.04 21.60 10.10
CA ALA A 664 -30.01 22.37 10.79
C ALA A 664 -29.00 21.46 11.49
N ASN A 665 -27.84 21.99 11.86
CA ASN A 665 -26.88 21.25 12.66
C ASN A 665 -27.50 20.92 14.04
N GLY A 666 -27.53 19.64 14.41
CA GLY A 666 -28.19 19.20 15.64
C GLY A 666 -28.32 17.68 15.76
N GLN A 667 -28.99 17.24 16.82
CA GLN A 667 -29.26 15.82 17.08
C GLN A 667 -30.69 15.45 16.68
N TYR A 668 -30.84 14.30 16.03
CA TYR A 668 -32.11 13.81 15.48
C TYR A 668 -32.31 12.32 15.76
N ASP A 669 -33.56 11.91 16.01
CA ASP A 669 -33.96 10.50 16.11
C ASP A 669 -34.20 9.90 14.72
N LEU A 670 -33.12 9.83 13.92
CA LEU A 670 -33.20 9.44 12.51
C LEU A 670 -33.46 7.94 12.37
N LYS A 671 -34.40 7.61 11.47
CA LYS A 671 -34.54 6.27 10.91
C LYS A 671 -33.68 6.13 9.65
N TRP A 672 -33.59 7.18 8.85
CA TRP A 672 -32.71 7.25 7.69
C TRP A 672 -32.32 8.69 7.36
N ILE A 673 -31.21 8.84 6.63
CA ILE A 673 -30.77 10.11 6.06
C ILE A 673 -30.02 9.85 4.76
N HIS A 674 -30.12 10.76 3.82
CA HIS A 674 -29.47 10.72 2.52
C HIS A 674 -28.72 12.02 2.29
N PHE A 675 -27.50 11.90 1.76
CA PHE A 675 -26.65 13.02 1.37
C PHE A 675 -26.32 12.92 -0.12
N ASN A 676 -26.35 14.05 -0.80
CA ASN A 676 -25.90 14.19 -2.19
C ASN A 676 -25.35 15.60 -2.44
N THR A 677 -24.57 15.78 -3.50
CA THR A 677 -24.26 17.11 -4.05
C THR A 677 -24.75 17.23 -5.49
N ASN A 678 -24.59 18.41 -6.09
CA ASN A 678 -24.82 18.61 -7.51
C ASN A 678 -23.72 18.03 -8.41
N ALA A 679 -22.66 17.42 -7.85
CA ALA A 679 -21.62 16.72 -8.59
C ALA A 679 -21.89 15.21 -8.71
N GLU A 680 -21.29 14.58 -9.72
CA GLU A 680 -21.39 13.13 -9.97
C GLU A 680 -20.79 12.30 -8.83
N GLY A 681 -21.37 11.12 -8.59
CA GLY A 681 -20.85 10.11 -7.66
C GLY A 681 -20.82 10.56 -6.20
N THR A 682 -21.87 11.24 -5.70
CA THR A 682 -21.91 11.76 -4.31
C THR A 682 -23.05 11.22 -3.45
N LYS A 683 -24.01 10.51 -4.04
CA LYS A 683 -25.19 9.97 -3.35
C LYS A 683 -24.80 8.90 -2.34
N VAL A 684 -25.23 9.08 -1.10
CA VAL A 684 -25.11 8.06 -0.05
C VAL A 684 -26.33 8.11 0.85
N GLY A 685 -26.99 6.97 0.99
CA GLY A 685 -28.01 6.73 2.00
C GLY A 685 -27.41 6.14 3.27
N TYR A 686 -28.04 6.42 4.40
CA TYR A 686 -27.75 5.80 5.69
C TYR A 686 -29.05 5.38 6.34
N TYR A 687 -29.09 4.14 6.82
CA TYR A 687 -30.21 3.58 7.57
C TYR A 687 -29.78 3.25 8.99
N PHE A 688 -30.61 3.61 9.95
CA PHE A 688 -30.40 3.34 11.37
C PHE A 688 -31.40 2.26 11.81
N PRO A 689 -30.93 1.04 12.14
CA PRO A 689 -31.83 -0.05 12.55
C PRO A 689 -32.41 0.13 13.95
N GLU A 690 -31.69 0.82 14.84
CA GLU A 690 -32.07 1.06 16.23
C GLU A 690 -32.21 2.57 16.51
N LEU A 691 -33.22 2.95 17.29
CA LEU A 691 -33.44 4.34 17.71
C LEU A 691 -32.18 4.89 18.41
N SER A 692 -31.54 5.89 17.80
CA SER A 692 -30.32 6.51 18.30
C SER A 692 -30.35 8.01 18.01
N LYS A 693 -29.75 8.82 18.89
CA LYS A 693 -29.54 10.25 18.66
C LYS A 693 -28.38 10.43 17.69
N ILE A 694 -28.68 10.86 16.47
CA ILE A 694 -27.67 11.07 15.43
C ILE A 694 -27.35 12.56 15.35
N GLN A 695 -26.10 12.91 15.59
CA GLN A 695 -25.58 14.23 15.29
C GLN A 695 -25.47 14.39 13.78
N VAL A 696 -26.11 15.42 13.23
CA VAL A 696 -26.01 15.82 11.82
C VAL A 696 -25.37 17.20 11.78
N SER A 697 -24.39 17.40 10.91
CA SER A 697 -23.89 18.74 10.64
C SER A 697 -23.32 18.90 9.24
N THR A 698 -23.50 20.10 8.67
CA THR A 698 -22.77 20.56 7.49
C THR A 698 -21.91 21.77 7.88
N ASN A 699 -20.61 21.71 7.62
CA ASN A 699 -19.66 22.76 8.00
C ASN A 699 -18.66 23.05 6.88
N THR A 700 -18.16 24.29 6.82
CA THR A 700 -17.04 24.68 5.96
C THR A 700 -15.78 24.84 6.81
N VAL A 701 -14.70 24.15 6.43
CA VAL A 701 -13.43 24.17 7.13
C VAL A 701 -12.36 24.81 6.24
N THR A 702 -11.54 25.69 6.80
CA THR A 702 -10.37 26.26 6.13
C THR A 702 -9.13 25.99 6.96
N GLU A 703 -8.19 25.24 6.39
CA GLU A 703 -6.98 24.78 7.08
C GLU A 703 -5.76 24.84 6.18
N SER A 704 -4.57 24.87 6.78
CA SER A 704 -3.30 24.82 6.04
C SER A 704 -2.87 23.38 5.79
N LEU A 705 -2.35 23.09 4.58
CA LEU A 705 -1.71 21.81 4.27
C LEU A 705 -0.50 21.51 5.17
N ARG A 706 0.08 22.55 5.82
CA ARG A 706 1.17 22.39 6.79
C ARG A 706 0.72 21.74 8.10
N LYS A 707 -0.58 21.74 8.41
CA LYS A 707 -1.17 21.11 9.60
C LYS A 707 -0.86 19.61 9.71
N ILE A 708 -0.72 18.94 8.56
CA ILE A 708 -0.50 17.48 8.51
C ILE A 708 0.92 17.07 8.17
N ARG A 709 1.75 18.01 7.69
CA ARG A 709 3.12 17.74 7.28
C ARG A 709 3.97 19.01 7.30
N THR A 710 5.07 18.98 8.05
CA THR A 710 5.92 20.17 8.28
C THR A 710 6.52 20.74 6.99
N SER A 711 6.79 19.88 6.00
CA SER A 711 7.35 20.27 4.70
C SER A 711 6.30 20.64 3.65
N ASN A 712 5.00 20.55 3.95
CA ASN A 712 4.00 21.04 3.01
C ASN A 712 4.04 22.57 2.92
N PRO A 713 3.66 23.14 1.75
CA PRO A 713 3.51 24.57 1.63
C PRO A 713 2.44 25.04 2.63
N ASP A 714 2.60 26.26 3.14
CA ASP A 714 1.59 26.90 3.99
C ASP A 714 0.43 27.45 3.13
N THR A 715 -0.21 26.54 2.39
CA THR A 715 -1.34 26.82 1.51
C THR A 715 -2.62 26.48 2.23
N LYS A 716 -3.50 27.47 2.38
CA LYS A 716 -4.84 27.27 2.94
C LYS A 716 -5.76 26.64 1.89
N ILE A 717 -6.44 25.58 2.28
CA ILE A 717 -7.51 24.92 1.51
C ILE A 717 -8.83 25.12 2.25
N THR A 718 -9.92 25.24 1.50
CA THR A 718 -11.28 25.39 2.05
C THR A 718 -12.17 24.31 1.47
N LYS A 719 -12.84 23.55 2.34
CA LYS A 719 -13.68 22.40 1.97
C LYS A 719 -14.94 22.36 2.81
N ASN A 720 -15.99 21.75 2.27
CA ASN A 720 -17.22 21.49 3.01
C ASN A 720 -17.24 20.05 3.50
N PHE A 721 -17.92 19.82 4.62
CA PHE A 721 -18.11 18.50 5.22
C PHE A 721 -19.56 18.27 5.57
N PHE A 722 -20.05 17.06 5.29
CA PHE A 722 -21.26 16.50 5.87
C PHE A 722 -20.85 15.44 6.88
N THR A 723 -21.23 15.62 8.14
CA THR A 723 -20.81 14.78 9.25
C THR A 723 -22.03 14.15 9.92
N LEU A 724 -21.94 12.85 10.14
CA LEU A 724 -22.85 12.06 10.96
C LEU A 724 -22.06 11.46 12.13
N GLY A 725 -22.58 11.63 13.35
CA GLY A 725 -21.91 11.12 14.55
C GLY A 725 -22.89 10.65 15.61
N MET A 726 -22.37 9.92 16.59
CA MET A 726 -23.06 9.51 17.81
C MET A 726 -22.18 9.88 19.00
N ASP A 727 -22.81 10.47 20.02
CA ASP A 727 -22.21 10.76 21.30
C ASP A 727 -22.68 9.69 22.30
N HIS A 728 -21.73 8.99 22.92
CA HIS A 728 -22.01 7.95 23.92
C HIS A 728 -21.98 8.49 25.36
N GLY A 729 -21.73 9.80 25.52
CA GLY A 729 -21.60 10.50 26.79
C GLY A 729 -20.28 10.23 27.50
N GLU A 730 -20.13 10.84 28.68
CA GLU A 730 -19.02 10.58 29.60
C GLU A 730 -19.12 9.19 30.21
N ASN A 731 -17.98 8.50 30.30
CA ASN A 731 -17.85 7.17 30.94
C ASN A 731 -18.93 6.16 30.47
N PRO A 732 -19.08 5.92 29.15
CA PRO A 732 -20.11 5.02 28.65
C PRO A 732 -19.91 3.61 29.24
N GLN A 733 -21.01 2.95 29.59
CA GLN A 733 -21.00 1.61 30.16
C GLN A 733 -21.57 0.63 29.13
N ASN A 734 -20.69 -0.01 28.36
CA ASN A 734 -21.05 -0.98 27.32
C ASN A 734 -22.05 -0.39 26.30
N ALA A 735 -21.79 0.85 25.86
CA ALA A 735 -22.59 1.47 24.81
C ALA A 735 -22.41 0.73 23.48
N LYS A 736 -23.34 0.94 22.56
CA LYS A 736 -23.39 0.27 21.25
C LYS A 736 -23.96 1.18 20.19
N TYR A 737 -23.66 0.86 18.93
CA TYR A 737 -24.30 1.48 17.76
C TYR A 737 -24.55 0.45 16.67
N ALA A 738 -25.47 0.80 15.76
CA ALA A 738 -25.69 0.09 14.51
C ALA A 738 -26.13 1.08 13.41
N TYR A 739 -25.52 0.97 12.24
CA TYR A 739 -25.94 1.72 11.05
C TYR A 739 -25.61 0.95 9.78
N VAL A 740 -26.28 1.32 8.70
CA VAL A 740 -26.11 0.75 7.37
C VAL A 740 -25.78 1.87 6.40
N ILE A 741 -24.69 1.72 5.65
CA ILE A 741 -24.33 2.59 4.53
C ILE A 741 -24.92 2.00 3.26
N LEU A 742 -25.57 2.85 2.46
CA LEU A 742 -26.18 2.53 1.17
C LEU A 742 -25.54 3.39 0.08
N PRO A 743 -24.38 2.98 -0.46
CA PRO A 743 -23.69 3.73 -1.50
C PRO A 743 -24.57 3.89 -2.75
N ASN A 744 -24.57 5.08 -3.33
CA ASN A 744 -25.31 5.43 -4.56
C ASN A 744 -26.84 5.41 -4.48
N PHE A 745 -27.44 5.06 -3.34
CA PHE A 745 -28.88 5.17 -3.15
C PHE A 745 -29.30 6.63 -3.16
N ASP A 746 -30.36 6.97 -3.89
CA ASP A 746 -31.00 8.27 -3.80
C ASP A 746 -31.92 8.41 -2.58
N GLU A 747 -32.55 9.58 -2.41
CA GLU A 747 -33.47 9.85 -1.29
C GLU A 747 -34.60 8.82 -1.19
N ASN A 748 -35.24 8.51 -2.33
CA ASN A 748 -36.39 7.63 -2.37
C ASN A 748 -35.97 6.16 -2.18
N GLU A 749 -34.86 5.73 -2.79
CA GLU A 749 -34.30 4.39 -2.57
C GLU A 749 -33.90 4.19 -1.09
N THR A 750 -33.32 5.22 -0.46
CA THR A 750 -32.94 5.20 0.96
C THR A 750 -34.18 5.07 1.87
N GLU A 751 -35.22 5.86 1.61
CA GLU A 751 -36.49 5.80 2.36
C GLU A 751 -37.20 4.44 2.20
N GLN A 752 -37.21 3.90 0.97
CA GLN A 752 -37.77 2.60 0.68
C GLN A 752 -37.01 1.48 1.39
N TYR A 753 -35.67 1.53 1.37
CA TYR A 753 -34.85 0.58 2.11
C TYR A 753 -35.15 0.65 3.62
N ALA A 754 -35.21 1.85 4.20
CA ALA A 754 -35.51 2.03 5.62
C ALA A 754 -36.91 1.52 6.03
N SER A 755 -37.85 1.46 5.08
CA SER A 755 -39.20 0.94 5.30
C SER A 755 -39.27 -0.59 5.22
N ASN A 756 -38.37 -1.22 4.45
CA ASN A 756 -38.29 -2.67 4.31
C ASN A 756 -36.82 -3.12 4.19
N PRO A 757 -36.05 -3.08 5.29
CA PRO A 757 -34.61 -3.28 5.24
C PRO A 757 -34.26 -4.71 4.83
N GLY A 758 -33.24 -4.86 3.97
CA GLY A 758 -32.72 -6.16 3.56
C GLY A 758 -31.95 -6.90 4.67
N VAL A 759 -31.58 -6.18 5.73
CA VAL A 759 -30.74 -6.68 6.82
C VAL A 759 -31.47 -6.80 8.16
N LYS A 760 -31.05 -7.77 8.95
CA LYS A 760 -31.49 -7.98 10.33
C LYS A 760 -30.29 -8.17 11.26
N ILE A 761 -30.22 -7.37 12.31
CA ILE A 761 -29.24 -7.56 13.38
C ILE A 761 -29.67 -8.76 14.23
N LEU A 762 -28.83 -9.79 14.28
CA LEU A 762 -29.06 -11.01 15.06
C LEU A 762 -28.44 -10.91 16.46
N ALA A 763 -27.30 -10.21 16.57
CA ALA A 763 -26.64 -9.89 17.84
C ALA A 763 -25.74 -8.65 17.67
N ASN A 764 -25.70 -7.79 18.70
CA ASN A 764 -24.78 -6.67 18.81
C ASN A 764 -24.33 -6.56 20.27
N THR A 765 -23.37 -7.40 20.66
CA THR A 765 -22.89 -7.56 22.04
C THR A 765 -21.36 -7.64 22.07
N GLU A 766 -20.76 -7.39 23.24
CA GLU A 766 -19.32 -7.49 23.45
C GLU A 766 -18.73 -8.88 23.08
N ASP A 767 -19.52 -9.95 23.14
CA ASP A 767 -19.03 -11.28 22.78
C ASP A 767 -19.18 -11.59 21.28
N VAL A 768 -20.21 -11.02 20.64
CA VAL A 768 -20.59 -11.37 19.25
C VAL A 768 -21.37 -10.28 18.55
N HIS A 769 -20.97 -10.01 17.31
CA HIS A 769 -21.74 -9.26 16.31
C HIS A 769 -22.26 -10.21 15.25
N ALA A 770 -23.54 -10.11 14.87
CA ALA A 770 -24.13 -10.98 13.86
C ALA A 770 -25.24 -10.26 13.08
N VAL A 771 -25.23 -10.44 11.75
CA VAL A 771 -26.17 -9.82 10.81
C VAL A 771 -26.64 -10.85 9.79
N GLU A 772 -27.91 -10.81 9.44
CA GLU A 772 -28.51 -11.57 8.33
C GLU A 772 -28.87 -10.62 7.19
N GLN A 773 -28.39 -10.88 5.98
CA GLN A 773 -28.91 -10.31 4.74
C GLN A 773 -29.92 -11.30 4.17
N THR A 774 -31.20 -10.92 4.29
CA THR A 774 -32.34 -11.83 4.11
C THR A 774 -32.56 -12.24 2.66
N LYS A 775 -32.31 -11.35 1.70
CA LYS A 775 -32.51 -11.58 0.26
C LYS A 775 -31.45 -12.51 -0.32
N LEU A 776 -30.22 -12.40 0.16
CA LEU A 776 -29.06 -13.20 -0.26
C LEU A 776 -28.98 -14.54 0.49
N GLY A 777 -29.74 -14.71 1.57
CA GLY A 777 -29.65 -15.88 2.44
C GLY A 777 -28.30 -15.99 3.14
N ILE A 778 -27.67 -14.84 3.45
CA ILE A 778 -26.34 -14.76 4.07
C ILE A 778 -26.46 -14.33 5.53
N LYS A 779 -25.75 -15.02 6.41
CA LYS A 779 -25.52 -14.60 7.79
C LYS A 779 -24.03 -14.42 8.04
N GLY A 780 -23.65 -13.26 8.56
CA GLY A 780 -22.29 -12.96 8.99
C GLY A 780 -22.18 -12.92 10.51
N PHE A 781 -21.02 -13.31 11.03
CA PHE A 781 -20.73 -13.31 12.46
C PHE A 781 -19.28 -12.91 12.73
N ASN A 782 -19.06 -12.17 13.80
CA ASN A 782 -17.75 -12.00 14.45
C ASN A 782 -17.92 -12.38 15.93
N PHE A 783 -17.24 -13.43 16.36
CA PHE A 783 -17.14 -13.85 17.75
C PHE A 783 -15.80 -13.36 18.29
N PHE A 784 -15.79 -12.51 19.31
CA PHE A 784 -14.57 -11.80 19.74
C PHE A 784 -13.74 -12.54 20.79
N GLY A 785 -14.30 -13.59 21.40
CA GLY A 785 -13.65 -14.33 22.48
C GLY A 785 -13.72 -15.85 22.32
N ASP A 786 -13.12 -16.56 23.27
CA ASP A 786 -13.02 -18.02 23.34
C ASP A 786 -14.22 -18.69 24.04
N LYS A 787 -15.17 -17.89 24.55
CA LYS A 787 -16.38 -18.40 25.18
C LYS A 787 -17.27 -19.07 24.14
N LYS A 788 -17.80 -20.25 24.47
CA LYS A 788 -18.86 -20.89 23.68
C LYS A 788 -20.07 -19.95 23.60
N ARG A 789 -20.40 -19.51 22.39
CA ARG A 789 -21.55 -18.63 22.12
C ARG A 789 -22.34 -19.12 20.93
N THR A 790 -23.67 -19.06 21.04
CA THR A 790 -24.62 -19.45 20.00
C THR A 790 -25.45 -18.24 19.60
N VAL A 791 -25.48 -17.93 18.31
CA VAL A 791 -26.36 -16.91 17.73
C VAL A 791 -27.01 -17.49 16.48
N SER A 792 -28.33 -17.38 16.39
CA SER A 792 -29.12 -18.04 15.34
C SER A 792 -28.78 -19.54 15.28
N ASN A 793 -28.35 -20.05 14.13
CA ASN A 793 -28.00 -21.45 13.90
C ASN A 793 -26.50 -21.72 13.96
N VAL A 794 -25.67 -20.80 14.48
CA VAL A 794 -24.21 -20.94 14.54
C VAL A 794 -23.73 -20.87 15.98
N THR A 795 -22.87 -21.80 16.37
CA THR A 795 -22.16 -21.80 17.64
C THR A 795 -20.66 -21.77 17.40
N SER A 796 -19.95 -20.78 17.92
CA SER A 796 -18.49 -20.76 17.94
C SER A 796 -17.94 -21.15 19.30
N TYR A 797 -16.80 -21.83 19.32
CA TYR A 797 -16.01 -22.15 20.52
C TYR A 797 -14.72 -21.32 20.61
N ASN A 798 -14.47 -20.47 19.62
CA ASN A 798 -13.23 -19.71 19.44
C ASN A 798 -13.56 -18.30 18.94
N PRO A 799 -12.63 -17.35 19.07
CA PRO A 799 -12.72 -16.13 18.28
C PRO A 799 -12.72 -16.50 16.79
N ALA A 800 -13.67 -15.95 16.03
CA ALA A 800 -13.89 -16.36 14.65
C ALA A 800 -14.67 -15.30 13.87
N SER A 801 -14.28 -15.11 12.60
CA SER A 801 -15.13 -14.44 11.61
C SER A 801 -15.77 -15.49 10.72
N ILE A 802 -17.10 -15.45 10.55
CA ILE A 802 -17.88 -16.51 9.90
C ILE A 802 -18.89 -15.91 8.92
N LEU A 803 -19.01 -16.53 7.75
CA LEU A 803 -20.10 -16.32 6.79
C LEU A 803 -20.83 -17.64 6.54
N VAL A 804 -22.16 -17.61 6.55
CA VAL A 804 -23.02 -18.74 6.19
C VAL A 804 -23.95 -18.30 5.07
N LYS A 805 -23.84 -18.90 3.88
CA LYS A 805 -24.73 -18.66 2.74
C LYS A 805 -25.59 -19.89 2.47
N LYS A 806 -26.91 -19.70 2.45
CA LYS A 806 -27.86 -20.71 1.99
C LYS A 806 -28.26 -20.40 0.54
N ASP A 807 -28.19 -21.40 -0.33
CA ASP A 807 -28.56 -21.32 -1.73
C ASP A 807 -29.32 -22.59 -2.13
N GLY A 808 -30.65 -22.49 -2.26
CA GLY A 808 -31.53 -23.65 -2.41
C GLY A 808 -31.36 -24.66 -1.27
N ASP A 809 -30.96 -25.89 -1.64
CA ASP A 809 -30.67 -27.00 -0.72
C ASP A 809 -29.21 -27.05 -0.24
N THR A 810 -28.39 -26.07 -0.61
CA THR A 810 -26.96 -26.02 -0.29
C THR A 810 -26.68 -24.94 0.76
N VAL A 811 -25.78 -25.24 1.70
CA VAL A 811 -25.28 -24.28 2.70
C VAL A 811 -23.75 -24.28 2.65
N THR A 812 -23.16 -23.12 2.40
CA THR A 812 -21.71 -22.92 2.46
C THR A 812 -21.35 -22.09 3.69
N VAL A 813 -20.35 -22.56 4.43
CA VAL A 813 -19.83 -21.89 5.64
C VAL A 813 -18.37 -21.54 5.37
N ALA A 814 -18.05 -20.25 5.44
CA ALA A 814 -16.68 -19.75 5.44
C ALA A 814 -16.29 -19.30 6.85
N VAL A 815 -15.06 -19.61 7.27
CA VAL A 815 -14.53 -19.31 8.60
C VAL A 815 -13.08 -18.87 8.51
N SER A 816 -12.69 -17.83 9.26
CA SER A 816 -11.28 -17.48 9.48
C SER A 816 -11.01 -17.23 10.97
N ASP A 817 -9.73 -17.35 11.35
CA ASP A 817 -9.19 -16.91 12.64
C ASP A 817 -8.67 -15.46 12.53
N PRO A 818 -9.35 -14.46 13.13
CA PRO A 818 -8.93 -13.07 13.11
C PRO A 818 -7.77 -12.74 14.06
N THR A 819 -7.33 -13.69 14.88
CA THR A 819 -6.21 -13.52 15.82
C THR A 819 -4.88 -14.00 15.25
N LEU A 820 -4.92 -14.80 14.17
CA LEU A 820 -3.77 -15.45 13.54
C LEU A 820 -2.97 -16.37 14.50
N SER A 821 -3.56 -16.76 15.62
CA SER A 821 -2.86 -17.44 16.72
C SER A 821 -3.40 -18.84 17.02
N LEU A 822 -4.58 -19.19 16.49
CA LEU A 822 -5.21 -20.46 16.78
C LEU A 822 -4.61 -21.58 15.93
N GLU A 823 -4.18 -22.66 16.56
CA GLU A 823 -3.81 -23.88 15.84
C GLU A 823 -5.03 -24.67 15.34
N LYS A 824 -6.15 -24.57 16.05
CA LYS A 824 -7.40 -25.28 15.70
C LYS A 824 -8.61 -24.43 16.02
N MET A 825 -9.63 -24.55 15.18
CA MET A 825 -10.96 -23.97 15.44
C MET A 825 -12.05 -25.03 15.48
N LYS A 826 -13.12 -24.72 16.21
CA LYS A 826 -14.30 -25.55 16.32
C LYS A 826 -15.56 -24.69 16.26
N LEU A 827 -16.51 -25.07 15.41
CA LEU A 827 -17.84 -24.47 15.35
C LEU A 827 -18.93 -25.53 15.11
N GLU A 828 -20.15 -25.25 15.55
CA GLU A 828 -21.35 -26.03 15.22
C GLU A 828 -22.31 -25.18 14.38
N VAL A 829 -22.94 -25.82 13.39
CA VAL A 829 -24.01 -25.21 12.60
C VAL A 829 -25.22 -26.13 12.65
N ASP A 830 -26.35 -25.60 13.12
CA ASP A 830 -27.61 -26.33 13.12
C ASP A 830 -28.16 -26.39 11.70
N LEU A 831 -28.24 -27.61 11.16
CA LEU A 831 -28.59 -27.92 9.78
C LEU A 831 -29.41 -29.23 9.78
N SER A 832 -30.51 -29.26 9.03
CA SER A 832 -31.32 -30.49 8.90
C SER A 832 -30.63 -31.48 7.96
N ARG A 833 -30.37 -32.71 8.44
CA ARG A 833 -29.79 -33.82 7.67
C ARG A 833 -28.64 -33.40 6.70
N PRO A 834 -27.62 -32.68 7.16
CA PRO A 834 -26.56 -32.17 6.30
C PRO A 834 -25.65 -33.30 5.82
N VAL A 835 -25.21 -33.20 4.57
CA VAL A 835 -24.18 -34.04 3.99
C VAL A 835 -23.07 -33.14 3.48
N VAL A 836 -21.83 -33.42 3.88
CA VAL A 836 -20.65 -32.68 3.37
C VAL A 836 -20.50 -32.98 1.88
N VAL A 837 -20.44 -31.93 1.06
CA VAL A 837 -20.23 -32.01 -0.38
C VAL A 837 -18.77 -31.69 -0.71
N GLU A 838 -18.24 -30.65 -0.07
CA GLU A 838 -16.93 -30.09 -0.37
C GLU A 838 -16.39 -29.41 0.89
N ALA A 839 -15.08 -29.44 1.10
CA ALA A 839 -14.43 -28.77 2.22
C ALA A 839 -12.98 -28.39 1.84
N SER A 840 -12.52 -27.23 2.32
CA SER A 840 -11.13 -26.82 2.20
C SER A 840 -10.20 -27.83 2.88
N LYS A 841 -8.94 -27.88 2.42
CA LYS A 841 -7.87 -28.65 3.07
C LYS A 841 -7.76 -28.24 4.55
N GLY A 842 -7.72 -29.22 5.45
CA GLY A 842 -7.67 -28.98 6.91
C GLY A 842 -9.02 -28.86 7.60
N VAL A 843 -10.14 -28.85 6.84
CA VAL A 843 -11.49 -28.79 7.39
C VAL A 843 -12.12 -30.18 7.41
N LYS A 844 -12.71 -30.55 8.56
CA LYS A 844 -13.48 -31.80 8.72
C LYS A 844 -14.78 -31.51 9.43
N ALA A 845 -15.85 -32.23 9.09
CA ALA A 845 -17.11 -32.13 9.80
C ALA A 845 -17.66 -33.50 10.22
N THR A 846 -18.20 -33.54 11.45
CA THR A 846 -19.02 -34.65 11.93
C THR A 846 -20.48 -34.22 11.85
N VAL A 847 -21.30 -34.96 11.09
CA VAL A 847 -22.71 -34.61 10.87
C VAL A 847 -23.64 -35.53 11.65
N SER A 848 -24.78 -34.97 12.05
CA SER A 848 -25.93 -35.65 12.66
C SER A 848 -27.21 -35.19 11.96
N SER A 849 -28.36 -35.78 12.28
CA SER A 849 -29.64 -35.39 11.66
C SER A 849 -30.06 -33.92 11.86
N LYS A 850 -29.47 -33.19 12.82
CA LYS A 850 -29.86 -31.81 13.16
C LYS A 850 -28.72 -30.79 13.17
N LYS A 851 -27.46 -31.22 12.99
CA LYS A 851 -26.30 -30.33 13.07
C LYS A 851 -25.07 -30.91 12.41
N ALA A 852 -24.16 -30.00 12.03
CA ALA A 852 -22.79 -30.28 11.65
C ALA A 852 -21.83 -29.69 12.69
N LEU A 853 -20.91 -30.50 13.19
CA LEU A 853 -19.79 -30.07 14.02
C LEU A 853 -18.53 -29.98 13.14
N ILE A 854 -17.99 -28.79 12.96
CA ILE A 854 -16.86 -28.50 12.07
C ILE A 854 -15.60 -28.29 12.92
N HIS A 855 -14.52 -28.93 12.48
CA HIS A 855 -13.16 -28.81 13.01
C HIS A 855 -12.24 -28.31 11.91
N ILE A 856 -11.42 -27.31 12.22
CA ILE A 856 -10.50 -26.68 11.28
C ILE A 856 -9.09 -26.74 11.88
N ASP A 857 -8.14 -27.22 11.09
CA ASP A 857 -6.71 -27.05 11.36
C ASP A 857 -6.29 -25.66 10.85
N SER A 858 -6.21 -24.71 11.77
CA SER A 858 -5.93 -23.29 11.49
C SER A 858 -4.47 -22.92 11.77
N LYS A 859 -3.62 -23.90 12.11
CA LYS A 859 -2.20 -23.65 12.33
C LYS A 859 -1.57 -23.00 11.10
N ASN A 860 -0.86 -21.89 11.34
CA ASN A 860 -0.18 -21.11 10.31
C ASN A 860 -1.13 -20.70 9.16
N SER A 861 -2.43 -20.54 9.44
CA SER A 861 -3.42 -20.21 8.42
C SER A 861 -3.40 -18.74 8.02
N ASN A 862 -2.71 -17.89 8.78
CA ASN A 862 -2.48 -16.48 8.45
C ASN A 862 -3.79 -15.71 8.15
N GLY A 863 -4.86 -16.06 8.87
CA GLY A 863 -6.19 -15.45 8.69
C GLY A 863 -6.91 -15.84 7.40
N LYS A 864 -6.46 -16.85 6.64
CA LYS A 864 -7.17 -17.30 5.43
C LYS A 864 -8.58 -17.80 5.74
N SER A 865 -9.48 -17.68 4.76
CA SER A 865 -10.83 -18.21 4.85
C SER A 865 -10.86 -19.70 4.48
N PHE A 866 -11.41 -20.51 5.36
CA PHE A 866 -11.69 -21.93 5.13
C PHE A 866 -13.17 -22.12 4.82
N GLU A 867 -13.48 -22.91 3.81
CA GLU A 867 -14.86 -23.15 3.36
C GLU A 867 -15.27 -24.61 3.56
N ILE A 868 -16.54 -24.83 3.88
CA ILE A 868 -17.20 -26.13 3.84
C ILE A 868 -18.62 -25.99 3.32
N LYS A 869 -18.98 -26.86 2.38
CA LYS A 869 -20.28 -26.88 1.72
C LYS A 869 -21.05 -28.13 2.11
N PHE A 870 -22.31 -27.93 2.48
CA PHE A 870 -23.26 -28.98 2.84
C PHE A 870 -24.43 -29.00 1.86
N LYS A 871 -24.93 -30.20 1.56
CA LYS A 871 -26.26 -30.41 0.97
C LYS A 871 -27.24 -30.80 2.07
N ILE A 872 -28.38 -30.13 2.12
CA ILE A 872 -29.47 -30.35 3.06
C ILE A 872 -30.44 -31.34 2.43
N LYS A 873 -30.59 -32.53 3.03
CA LYS A 873 -31.58 -33.52 2.57
C LYS A 873 -32.94 -33.22 3.17
N GLU A 874 -33.97 -33.30 2.33
CA GLU A 874 -35.38 -33.20 2.75
C GLU A 874 -35.72 -34.15 3.88
#